data_AF-B4JDN2-F1
#
_entry.id   AF-B4JDN2-F1
#
_cell.length_a   1.000
_cell.length_b   1.000
_cell.length_c   1.000
_cell.angle_alpha   90.00
_cell.angle_beta   90.00
_cell.angle_gamma   90.00
#
_symmetry.space_group_name_H-M   'P 1'
#
loop_
_entity.id
_entity.type
_entity.pdbx_description
1 polymer ?
#
loop_
_entity_poly.entity_id
_entity_poly.type
_entity_poly.pdbx_seq_one_letter_code
_entity_poly.pdbx_strand_id
1 'polypeptide(L)'
;MPSDNHLHHHHLGLSGGLSPHHHHLLDNSCGNTGITVTEHHHGIDVTTTLRSELAALTYKKERLTSELAETRGALCGRESDVENLRAQAARQTALIASLQSRLQTAENREQSVQARCDNTIHTVQREKRCSDERNKELLCKIQHLESHAATEEAQKEQAKGQLHDLLRRLSVCLGMDVCESNPNNHATPECVVSRTEEVMIELQRAKAKVTSTCDTLSSCENELLNLKSLANIEKQRLSAQLDGAGNHNHELEGRCRQYERDLQLQRDRLTESEINGEKLKEELRGFESRCHRLQNNLDRIQSDRLQFLRTLSHLLNVPEPCETLIKDKLRELLGENQAMQAQMHSLRDQLSNEHEKLKEAHESTECRLRSGEAQKCELSERLEKCHAEIHTLRKEHMGLSEFLQRLAGALNWSECSAPPALGTDTNLMAESLLERAERLASHCEHEVAVVMDKGSCCDHHHHHQHHSGHHGGQGKLRRERSCHDIPLKESSSVYNLQRRVRVLREQVQRRDLHLELLRRKLAIIEDGARGKCMLQGERDEAVCRAKKAAKQVDKLSAQLADARSQIAEVKAQLAEAVEYKITSLERARKIDELTTQICDLEDEKTRLLSQLNAMKERLKSSCESNQNRRCRDEALINSLRDDVSRLSAQLSDANQRLSHLQSFRTSVARTLHLRDLPETDLLHRLQALCSAHQEFTLLSKRFETASPVGDHPCPRFDDPVPPSSHCRPPRDLSPNATHHHQSHAHSHSHSHGHVHGRQQQHQQHRQRSKSRDKRLHDECFDSDVHRLHHGCKDQLLGNNSGGSCDEDYDFKSKYC
;
A
#
# COMPACT_ATOMS: atom_id res chain seq x y z
N MET A 1 -7.65 35.41 20.62
CA MET A 1 -8.92 35.86 21.25
C MET A 1 -9.81 34.63 21.39
N PRO A 2 -10.48 34.37 22.53
CA PRO A 2 -9.95 34.31 23.90
C PRO A 2 -10.45 33.06 24.69
N SER A 3 -9.81 32.79 25.86
CA SER A 3 -10.41 32.38 27.16
C SER A 3 -11.22 31.07 27.29
N ASP A 4 -11.18 30.27 28.37
CA ASP A 4 -10.54 30.26 29.69
C ASP A 4 -10.70 28.83 30.29
N ASN A 5 -9.73 28.33 31.07
CA ASN A 5 -9.95 28.03 32.50
C ASN A 5 -8.67 27.57 33.23
N HIS A 6 -8.43 28.25 34.35
CA HIS A 6 -7.41 28.03 35.37
C HIS A 6 -7.66 26.78 36.22
N LEU A 7 -6.60 26.24 36.83
CA LEU A 7 -6.51 26.11 38.29
C LEU A 7 -5.06 25.92 38.77
N HIS A 8 -4.76 26.58 39.87
CA HIS A 8 -3.47 26.81 40.51
C HIS A 8 -2.84 25.57 41.17
N HIS A 9 -1.52 25.46 41.07
CA HIS A 9 -0.69 24.69 42.00
C HIS A 9 -0.14 25.65 43.08
N HIS A 10 -0.52 25.42 44.34
CA HIS A 10 0.14 26.01 45.50
C HIS A 10 0.91 24.93 46.28
N HIS A 11 2.16 25.25 46.57
CA HIS A 11 3.05 24.58 47.52
C HIS A 11 2.49 24.63 48.94
N LEU A 12 2.70 23.58 49.72
CA LEU A 12 3.00 23.64 51.16
C LEU A 12 3.58 22.28 51.61
N GLY A 13 4.84 22.30 52.04
CA GLY A 13 5.37 21.26 52.91
C GLY A 13 5.02 21.61 54.36
N LEU A 14 4.79 20.61 55.21
CA LEU A 14 4.93 20.70 56.66
C LEU A 14 5.00 19.31 57.28
N SER A 15 5.95 19.20 58.19
CA SER A 15 6.26 18.17 59.17
C SER A 15 5.20 18.01 60.27
N GLY A 16 5.14 16.81 60.89
CA GLY A 16 4.50 16.50 62.19
C GLY A 16 4.15 15.01 62.27
N GLY A 17 4.46 14.21 63.30
CA GLY A 17 4.86 14.50 64.68
C GLY A 17 3.68 14.35 65.64
N LEU A 18 3.59 13.18 66.32
CA LEU A 18 2.82 12.88 67.55
C LEU A 18 1.27 12.96 67.41
N SER A 19 0.41 12.20 68.09
CA SER A 19 0.44 11.56 69.40
C SER A 19 -0.73 10.53 69.53
N PRO A 20 -0.71 9.61 70.51
CA PRO A 20 -1.76 8.64 70.79
C PRO A 20 -2.66 9.07 71.96
N HIS A 21 -3.94 8.69 71.94
CA HIS A 21 -4.85 8.71 73.10
C HIS A 21 -6.06 7.81 72.81
N HIS A 22 -6.83 7.25 73.74
CA HIS A 22 -6.73 6.80 75.15
C HIS A 22 -8.16 6.32 75.49
N HIS A 23 -8.38 5.81 76.72
CA HIS A 23 -9.65 5.39 77.36
C HIS A 23 -10.16 3.96 77.06
N HIS A 24 -10.53 3.11 78.03
CA HIS A 24 -10.78 3.19 79.48
C HIS A 24 -10.35 1.83 80.11
N LEU A 25 -9.54 1.74 81.18
CA LEU A 25 -9.87 1.89 82.61
C LEU A 25 -11.13 1.14 83.08
N LEU A 26 -10.95 -0.06 83.64
CA LEU A 26 -11.67 -0.51 84.84
C LEU A 26 -10.68 -1.18 85.79
N ASP A 27 -10.40 -0.43 86.84
CA ASP A 27 -9.84 -0.84 88.12
C ASP A 27 -10.98 -1.46 88.94
N ASN A 28 -10.70 -2.51 89.73
CA ASN A 28 -11.48 -2.82 90.93
C ASN A 28 -10.70 -3.80 91.83
N SER A 29 -9.98 -3.20 92.77
CA SER A 29 -9.60 -3.80 94.04
C SER A 29 -10.79 -3.77 95.01
N CYS A 30 -10.96 -4.83 95.82
CA CYS A 30 -11.31 -4.81 97.25
C CYS A 30 -12.10 -6.06 97.68
N GLY A 31 -11.75 -6.62 98.84
CA GLY A 31 -12.73 -7.26 99.73
C GLY A 31 -12.35 -8.63 100.28
N ASN A 32 -11.57 -8.64 101.36
CA ASN A 32 -11.44 -9.79 102.27
C ASN A 32 -12.56 -9.71 103.33
N THR A 33 -13.21 -10.84 103.66
CA THR A 33 -14.06 -11.21 104.84
C THR A 33 -15.03 -12.29 104.35
N GLY A 34 -15.36 -13.41 104.97
CA GLY A 34 -15.15 -13.99 106.29
C GLY A 34 -16.32 -14.97 106.52
N ILE A 35 -16.03 -16.27 106.66
CA ILE A 35 -16.79 -17.32 107.38
C ILE A 35 -18.32 -17.45 107.09
N THR A 36 -18.75 -18.59 106.52
CA THR A 36 -19.62 -19.57 107.23
C THR A 36 -19.93 -20.79 106.36
N VAL A 37 -19.93 -21.94 107.04
CA VAL A 37 -20.15 -23.29 106.53
C VAL A 37 -21.57 -23.44 105.97
N THR A 38 -21.76 -23.48 104.65
CA THR A 38 -22.89 -24.13 103.93
C THR A 38 -22.77 -24.07 102.37
N GLU A 39 -21.56 -23.98 101.80
CA GLU A 39 -21.36 -23.60 100.37
C GLU A 39 -20.96 -24.74 99.41
N HIS A 40 -20.98 -26.02 99.83
CA HIS A 40 -20.44 -27.08 98.96
C HIS A 40 -21.32 -27.39 97.71
N HIS A 41 -22.59 -26.99 97.68
CA HIS A 41 -23.46 -27.11 96.49
C HIS A 41 -23.44 -25.85 95.59
N HIS A 42 -23.36 -24.63 96.16
CA HIS A 42 -23.30 -23.39 95.37
C HIS A 42 -21.92 -23.15 94.74
N GLY A 43 -20.83 -23.58 95.38
CA GLY A 43 -19.48 -23.49 94.80
C GLY A 43 -19.27 -24.40 93.59
N ILE A 44 -19.94 -25.57 93.55
CA ILE A 44 -19.92 -26.47 92.39
C ILE A 44 -20.69 -25.83 91.23
N ASP A 45 -21.85 -25.23 91.50
CA ASP A 45 -22.70 -24.58 90.48
C ASP A 45 -22.07 -23.30 89.90
N VAL A 46 -21.38 -22.50 90.71
CA VAL A 46 -20.61 -21.34 90.23
C VAL A 46 -19.38 -21.79 89.43
N THR A 47 -18.70 -22.85 89.85
CA THR A 47 -17.54 -23.38 89.13
C THR A 47 -17.93 -24.02 87.79
N THR A 48 -19.05 -24.73 87.71
CA THR A 48 -19.58 -25.27 86.44
C THR A 48 -20.06 -24.15 85.53
N THR A 49 -20.74 -23.13 86.07
CA THR A 49 -21.15 -21.94 85.32
C THR A 49 -19.94 -21.23 84.73
N LEU A 50 -18.91 -20.92 85.53
CA LEU A 50 -17.67 -20.29 85.05
C LEU A 50 -16.92 -21.14 84.03
N ARG A 51 -16.93 -22.49 84.16
CA ARG A 51 -16.35 -23.38 83.13
C ARG A 51 -17.15 -23.36 81.84
N SER A 52 -18.48 -23.32 81.92
CA SER A 52 -19.35 -23.21 80.75
C SER A 52 -19.20 -21.86 80.06
N GLU A 53 -19.05 -20.77 80.81
CA GLU A 53 -18.76 -19.43 80.29
C GLU A 53 -17.36 -19.37 79.67
N LEU A 54 -16.34 -19.95 80.31
CA LEU A 54 -14.99 -20.06 79.76
C LEU A 54 -15.01 -20.87 78.44
N ALA A 55 -15.75 -21.98 78.39
CA ALA A 55 -15.89 -22.78 77.18
C ALA A 55 -16.64 -22.00 76.07
N ALA A 56 -17.72 -21.29 76.40
CA ALA A 56 -18.47 -20.44 75.47
C ALA A 56 -17.61 -19.27 74.95
N LEU A 57 -16.82 -18.65 75.81
CA LEU A 57 -15.87 -17.59 75.44
C LEU A 57 -14.71 -18.13 74.60
N THR A 58 -14.23 -19.35 74.89
CA THR A 58 -13.19 -20.02 74.10
C THR A 58 -13.71 -20.36 72.71
N TYR A 59 -14.92 -20.95 72.61
CA TYR A 59 -15.58 -21.20 71.33
C TYR A 59 -15.81 -19.90 70.55
N LYS A 60 -16.28 -18.84 71.22
CA LYS A 60 -16.46 -17.52 70.59
C LYS A 60 -15.13 -16.95 70.11
N LYS A 61 -14.05 -17.08 70.87
CA LYS A 61 -12.70 -16.67 70.48
C LYS A 61 -12.23 -17.46 69.25
N GLU A 62 -12.36 -18.78 69.24
CA GLU A 62 -11.95 -19.62 68.11
C GLU A 62 -12.77 -19.31 66.86
N ARG A 63 -14.09 -19.14 67.00
CA ARG A 63 -14.97 -18.73 65.91
C ARG A 63 -14.59 -17.37 65.33
N LEU A 64 -14.42 -16.36 66.19
CA LEU A 64 -13.99 -15.02 65.76
C LEU A 64 -12.57 -15.05 65.16
N THR A 65 -11.69 -15.95 65.62
CA THR A 65 -10.35 -16.12 65.05
C THR A 65 -10.43 -16.74 63.65
N SER A 66 -11.32 -17.71 63.43
CA SER A 66 -11.59 -18.29 62.11
C SER A 66 -12.20 -17.27 61.17
N GLU A 67 -13.25 -16.54 61.59
CA GLU A 67 -13.86 -15.46 60.82
C GLU A 67 -12.83 -14.36 60.45
N LEU A 68 -11.93 -14.03 61.39
CA LEU A 68 -10.85 -13.06 61.16
C LEU A 68 -9.77 -13.59 60.20
N ALA A 69 -9.48 -14.90 60.22
CA ALA A 69 -8.58 -15.53 59.26
C ALA A 69 -9.19 -15.57 57.85
N GLU A 70 -10.48 -15.90 57.73
CA GLU A 70 -11.22 -15.92 56.46
C GLU A 70 -11.32 -14.52 55.85
N THR A 71 -11.66 -13.51 56.66
CA THR A 71 -11.72 -12.12 56.20
C THR A 71 -10.35 -11.58 55.77
N ARG A 72 -9.26 -11.95 56.46
CA ARG A 72 -7.89 -11.64 56.01
C ARG A 72 -7.55 -12.33 54.69
N GLY A 73 -7.89 -13.60 54.53
CA GLY A 73 -7.71 -14.33 53.26
C GLY A 73 -8.47 -13.67 52.11
N ALA A 74 -9.72 -13.29 52.34
CA ALA A 74 -10.54 -12.56 51.37
C ALA A 74 -9.98 -11.16 51.05
N LEU A 75 -9.43 -10.46 52.05
CA LEU A 75 -8.77 -9.16 51.85
C LEU A 75 -7.52 -9.31 50.97
N CYS A 76 -6.64 -10.28 51.26
CA CYS A 76 -5.44 -10.54 50.46
C CYS A 76 -5.80 -10.95 49.02
N GLY A 77 -6.87 -11.73 48.83
CA GLY A 77 -7.39 -12.04 47.50
C GLY A 77 -7.81 -10.77 46.73
N ARG A 78 -8.56 -9.88 47.39
CA ARG A 78 -8.96 -8.59 46.80
C ARG A 78 -7.77 -7.67 46.53
N GLU A 79 -6.76 -7.64 47.39
CA GLU A 79 -5.53 -6.86 47.18
C GLU A 79 -4.77 -7.35 45.94
N SER A 80 -4.66 -8.67 45.76
CA SER A 80 -4.09 -9.28 44.55
C SER A 80 -4.85 -8.88 43.28
N ASP A 81 -6.19 -8.92 43.31
CA ASP A 81 -7.03 -8.49 42.18
C ASP A 81 -6.86 -7.00 41.84
N VAL A 82 -6.75 -6.14 42.86
CA VAL A 82 -6.45 -4.71 42.68
C VAL A 82 -5.08 -4.49 42.07
N GLU A 83 -4.07 -5.24 42.51
CA GLU A 83 -2.70 -5.22 41.94
C GLU A 83 -2.72 -5.61 40.45
N ASN A 84 -3.46 -6.68 40.12
CA ASN A 84 -3.64 -7.15 38.75
C ASN A 84 -4.34 -6.13 37.85
N LEU A 85 -5.40 -5.47 38.37
CA LEU A 85 -6.10 -4.40 37.66
C LEU A 85 -5.21 -3.17 37.46
N ARG A 86 -4.40 -2.78 38.45
CA ARG A 86 -3.40 -1.70 38.29
C ARG A 86 -2.36 -2.04 37.23
N ALA A 87 -1.84 -3.26 37.24
CA ALA A 87 -0.88 -3.71 36.23
C ALA A 87 -1.50 -3.74 34.83
N GLN A 88 -2.78 -4.15 34.71
CA GLN A 88 -3.51 -4.11 33.45
C GLN A 88 -3.73 -2.67 32.95
N ALA A 89 -4.14 -1.75 33.83
CA ALA A 89 -4.27 -0.34 33.51
C ALA A 89 -2.93 0.27 33.05
N ALA A 90 -1.82 -0.04 33.73
CA ALA A 90 -0.49 0.41 33.33
C ALA A 90 -0.10 -0.09 31.91
N ARG A 91 -0.38 -1.36 31.60
CA ARG A 91 -0.16 -1.92 30.26
C ARG A 91 -1.03 -1.26 29.19
N GLN A 92 -2.29 -0.98 29.50
CA GLN A 92 -3.19 -0.27 28.59
C GLN A 92 -2.72 1.16 28.33
N THR A 93 -2.31 1.88 29.36
CA THR A 93 -1.75 3.24 29.24
C THR A 93 -0.47 3.25 28.39
N ALA A 94 0.43 2.29 28.59
CA ALA A 94 1.64 2.17 27.77
C ALA A 94 1.33 1.87 26.30
N LEU A 95 0.34 1.01 26.03
CA LEU A 95 -0.10 0.71 24.68
C LEU A 95 -0.73 1.95 24.01
N ILE A 96 -1.58 2.69 24.73
CA ILE A 96 -2.18 3.93 24.24
C ILE A 96 -1.09 4.95 23.88
N ALA A 97 -0.11 5.16 24.76
CA ALA A 97 1.00 6.07 24.50
C ALA A 97 1.83 5.65 23.27
N SER A 98 2.08 4.35 23.10
CA SER A 98 2.76 3.81 21.91
C SER A 98 1.96 4.04 20.63
N LEU A 99 0.65 3.81 20.67
CA LEU A 99 -0.23 4.04 19.53
C LEU A 99 -0.32 5.52 19.17
N GLN A 100 -0.41 6.41 20.16
CA GLN A 100 -0.38 7.87 19.95
C GLN A 100 0.94 8.32 19.32
N SER A 101 2.09 7.80 19.80
CA SER A 101 3.40 8.11 19.20
C SER A 101 3.51 7.61 17.76
N ARG A 102 3.00 6.42 17.46
CA ARG A 102 2.96 5.88 16.09
C ARG A 102 2.05 6.69 15.17
N LEU A 103 0.89 7.12 15.68
CA LEU A 103 -0.05 7.98 14.95
C LEU A 103 0.61 9.32 14.61
N GLN A 104 1.20 10.00 15.60
CA GLN A 104 1.93 11.26 15.36
C GLN A 104 3.06 11.10 14.35
N THR A 105 3.78 9.97 14.40
CA THR A 105 4.86 9.69 13.44
C THR A 105 4.32 9.46 12.03
N ALA A 106 3.15 8.84 11.90
CA ALA A 106 2.47 8.65 10.62
C ALA A 106 1.94 9.99 10.06
N GLU A 107 1.29 10.79 10.89
CA GLU A 107 0.80 12.14 10.52
C GLU A 107 1.96 13.06 10.08
N ASN A 108 3.09 13.04 10.78
CA ASN A 108 4.28 13.81 10.39
C ASN A 108 4.87 13.33 9.05
N ARG A 109 4.81 12.02 8.77
CA ARG A 109 5.24 11.48 7.47
C ARG A 109 4.31 11.94 6.36
N GLU A 110 3.00 11.89 6.59
CA GLU A 110 1.99 12.36 5.63
C GLU A 110 2.18 13.84 5.33
N GLN A 111 2.34 14.69 6.34
CA GLN A 111 2.63 16.12 6.16
C GLN A 111 3.92 16.36 5.38
N SER A 112 4.97 15.57 5.63
CA SER A 112 6.23 15.68 4.87
C SER A 112 6.08 15.27 3.41
N VAL A 113 5.30 14.24 3.12
CA VAL A 113 4.99 13.81 1.74
C VAL A 113 4.13 14.86 1.06
N GLN A 114 3.09 15.37 1.72
CA GLN A 114 2.23 16.42 1.19
C GLN A 114 3.03 17.67 0.82
N ALA A 115 3.92 18.14 1.72
CA ALA A 115 4.77 19.29 1.44
C ALA A 115 5.72 19.06 0.24
N ARG A 116 6.18 17.83 0.01
CA ARG A 116 6.97 17.49 -1.19
C ARG A 116 6.11 17.52 -2.45
N CYS A 117 4.93 16.93 -2.40
CA CYS A 117 3.97 16.96 -3.51
C CYS A 117 3.60 18.40 -3.88
N ASP A 118 3.30 19.26 -2.91
CA ASP A 118 2.98 20.66 -3.14
C ASP A 118 4.15 21.42 -3.78
N ASN A 119 5.39 21.17 -3.33
CA ASN A 119 6.58 21.73 -3.95
C ASN A 119 6.75 21.26 -5.41
N THR A 120 6.55 19.97 -5.70
CA THR A 120 6.60 19.44 -7.07
C THR A 120 5.53 20.08 -7.95
N ILE A 121 4.30 20.22 -7.44
CA ILE A 121 3.20 20.88 -8.15
C ILE A 121 3.57 22.33 -8.47
N HIS A 122 4.14 23.07 -7.51
CA HIS A 122 4.56 24.45 -7.74
C HIS A 122 5.68 24.56 -8.78
N THR A 123 6.65 23.64 -8.78
CA THR A 123 7.72 23.60 -9.80
C THR A 123 7.13 23.34 -11.19
N VAL A 124 6.29 22.31 -11.34
CA VAL A 124 5.65 21.98 -12.62
C VAL A 124 4.76 23.12 -13.12
N GLN A 125 4.02 23.80 -12.23
CA GLN A 125 3.23 24.97 -12.59
C GLN A 125 4.10 26.15 -13.07
N ARG A 126 5.30 26.32 -12.50
CA ARG A 126 6.25 27.35 -12.94
C ARG A 126 6.85 27.02 -14.30
N GLU A 127 7.26 25.78 -14.52
CA GLU A 127 7.78 25.30 -15.80
C GLU A 127 6.72 25.42 -16.91
N LYS A 128 5.47 25.04 -16.62
CA LYS A 128 4.34 25.24 -17.53
C LYS A 128 4.21 26.72 -17.94
N ARG A 129 4.23 27.65 -16.98
CA ARG A 129 4.14 29.09 -17.29
C ARG A 129 5.30 29.57 -18.17
N CYS A 130 6.52 29.14 -17.88
CA CYS A 130 7.70 29.46 -18.69
C CYS A 130 7.58 28.92 -20.12
N SER A 131 7.11 27.68 -20.27
CA SER A 131 6.84 27.06 -21.57
C SER A 131 5.73 27.78 -22.33
N ASP A 132 4.64 28.17 -21.66
CA ASP A 132 3.54 28.94 -22.25
C ASP A 132 4.02 30.32 -22.75
N GLU A 133 4.89 31.00 -21.99
CA GLU A 133 5.52 32.26 -22.41
C GLU A 133 6.42 32.07 -23.63
N ARG A 134 7.27 31.04 -23.64
CA ARG A 134 8.13 30.72 -24.79
C ARG A 134 7.32 30.35 -26.03
N ASN A 135 6.21 29.61 -25.88
CA ASN A 135 5.30 29.32 -26.98
C ASN A 135 4.66 30.59 -27.54
N LYS A 136 4.25 31.55 -26.70
CA LYS A 136 3.75 32.85 -27.16
C LYS A 136 4.82 33.63 -27.92
N GLU A 137 6.06 33.65 -27.43
CA GLU A 137 7.17 34.30 -28.13
C GLU A 137 7.46 33.67 -29.50
N LEU A 138 7.45 32.34 -29.57
CA LEU A 138 7.64 31.62 -30.84
C LEU A 138 6.49 31.88 -31.82
N LEU A 139 5.24 31.92 -31.35
CA LEU A 139 4.09 32.30 -32.17
C LEU A 139 4.22 33.72 -32.72
N CYS A 140 4.64 34.69 -31.89
CA CYS A 140 4.91 36.05 -32.34
C CYS A 140 6.05 36.09 -33.38
N LYS A 141 7.12 35.30 -33.20
CA LYS A 141 8.23 35.20 -34.17
C LYS A 141 7.76 34.60 -35.50
N ILE A 142 6.93 33.56 -35.46
CA ILE A 142 6.35 32.95 -36.67
C ILE A 142 5.50 33.98 -37.42
N GLN A 143 4.58 34.67 -36.74
CA GLN A 143 3.76 35.71 -37.34
C GLN A 143 4.60 36.84 -37.95
N HIS A 144 5.70 37.23 -37.29
CA HIS A 144 6.62 38.22 -37.83
C HIS A 144 7.33 37.74 -39.10
N LEU A 145 7.80 36.49 -39.12
CA LEU A 145 8.43 35.88 -40.30
C LEU A 145 7.45 35.70 -41.46
N GLU A 146 6.21 35.32 -41.18
CA GLU A 146 5.13 35.23 -42.18
C GLU A 146 4.86 36.61 -42.81
N SER A 147 4.77 37.65 -41.98
CA SER A 147 4.62 39.03 -42.47
C SER A 147 5.83 39.46 -43.31
N HIS A 148 7.04 39.13 -42.89
CA HIS A 148 8.26 39.45 -43.64
C HIS A 148 8.31 38.73 -44.99
N ALA A 149 7.95 37.44 -45.01
CA ALA A 149 7.88 36.65 -46.23
C ALA A 149 6.85 37.22 -47.21
N ALA A 150 5.66 37.62 -46.72
CA ALA A 150 4.63 38.27 -47.53
C ALA A 150 5.12 39.61 -48.11
N THR A 151 5.86 40.41 -47.33
CA THR A 151 6.44 41.67 -47.83
C THR A 151 7.51 41.43 -48.90
N GLU A 152 8.36 40.43 -48.73
CA GLU A 152 9.37 40.05 -49.73
C GLU A 152 8.73 39.54 -51.01
N GLU A 153 7.67 38.74 -50.90
CA GLU A 153 6.91 38.25 -52.06
C GLU A 153 6.24 39.40 -52.83
N ALA A 154 5.68 40.38 -52.12
CA ALA A 154 5.13 41.59 -52.74
C ALA A 154 6.21 42.43 -53.46
N GLN A 155 7.40 42.59 -52.85
CA GLN A 155 8.52 43.28 -53.48
C GLN A 155 9.03 42.55 -54.73
N LYS A 156 9.10 41.22 -54.68
CA LYS A 156 9.48 40.39 -55.84
C LYS A 156 8.49 40.57 -56.99
N GLU A 157 7.18 40.54 -56.73
CA GLU A 157 6.17 40.79 -57.77
C GLU A 157 6.24 42.22 -58.31
N GLN A 158 6.50 43.21 -57.45
CA GLN A 158 6.75 44.58 -57.88
C GLN A 158 7.97 44.69 -58.81
N ALA A 159 9.09 44.06 -58.47
CA ALA A 159 10.30 44.05 -59.29
C ALA A 159 10.09 43.33 -60.63
N LYS A 160 9.35 42.22 -60.66
CA LYS A 160 8.93 41.56 -61.91
C LYS A 160 8.09 42.49 -62.77
N GLY A 161 7.12 43.20 -62.18
CA GLY A 161 6.30 44.18 -62.88
C GLY A 161 7.13 45.31 -63.50
N GLN A 162 8.10 45.83 -62.76
CA GLN A 162 9.04 46.84 -63.26
C GLN A 162 9.90 46.33 -64.42
N LEU A 163 10.41 45.09 -64.34
CA LEU A 163 11.18 44.47 -65.42
C LEU A 163 10.32 44.29 -66.68
N HIS A 164 9.08 43.83 -66.53
CA HIS A 164 8.15 43.72 -67.66
C HIS A 164 7.82 45.08 -68.27
N ASP A 165 7.69 46.15 -67.47
CA ASP A 165 7.49 47.51 -67.98
C ASP A 165 8.71 48.01 -68.76
N LEU A 166 9.92 47.77 -68.25
CA LEU A 166 11.17 48.10 -68.92
C LEU A 166 11.32 47.36 -70.25
N LEU A 167 11.07 46.04 -70.27
CA LEU A 167 11.11 45.24 -71.49
C LEU A 167 10.12 45.75 -72.53
N ARG A 168 8.92 46.16 -72.11
CA ARG A 168 7.92 46.76 -72.99
C ARG A 168 8.42 48.08 -73.59
N ARG A 169 8.98 48.97 -72.77
CA ARG A 169 9.56 50.25 -73.22
C ARG A 169 10.74 50.05 -74.18
N LEU A 170 11.64 49.10 -73.88
CA LEU A 170 12.77 48.76 -74.75
C LEU A 170 12.33 48.18 -76.09
N SER A 171 11.31 47.31 -76.08
CA SER A 171 10.74 46.76 -77.32
C SER A 171 10.19 47.86 -78.23
N VAL A 172 9.52 48.87 -77.64
CA VAL A 172 9.04 50.05 -78.36
C VAL A 172 10.21 50.89 -78.90
N CYS A 173 11.23 51.16 -78.09
CA CYS A 173 12.40 51.94 -78.51
C CYS A 173 13.22 51.26 -79.63
N LEU A 174 13.26 49.93 -79.66
CA LEU A 174 13.98 49.14 -80.66
C LEU A 174 13.16 48.88 -81.94
N GLY A 175 11.96 49.49 -82.06
CA GLY A 175 11.10 49.37 -83.23
C GLY A 175 10.58 47.95 -83.45
N MET A 176 10.40 47.17 -82.38
CA MET A 176 9.77 45.85 -82.46
C MET A 176 8.24 46.05 -82.53
N ASP A 177 7.66 45.87 -83.71
CA ASP A 177 6.20 45.89 -83.88
C ASP A 177 5.58 44.63 -83.26
N VAL A 178 5.27 44.71 -81.96
CA VAL A 178 4.45 43.71 -81.28
C VAL A 178 3.01 43.87 -81.79
N CYS A 179 2.69 43.17 -82.88
CA CYS A 179 1.32 43.18 -83.43
C CYS A 179 0.30 42.82 -82.36
N GLU A 180 -0.69 43.69 -82.15
CA GLU A 180 -1.77 43.58 -81.15
C GLU A 180 -2.68 42.34 -81.31
N SER A 181 -2.46 41.49 -82.32
CA SER A 181 -3.34 40.37 -82.66
C SER A 181 -3.07 39.07 -81.89
N ASN A 182 -2.10 39.02 -80.96
CA ASN A 182 -1.85 37.81 -80.16
C ASN A 182 -1.43 38.13 -78.70
N PRO A 183 -2.33 38.02 -77.72
CA PRO A 183 -2.07 38.41 -76.33
C PRO A 183 -1.04 37.52 -75.59
N ASN A 184 -0.53 36.44 -76.22
CA ASN A 184 0.50 35.57 -75.66
C ASN A 184 1.93 35.87 -76.15
N ASN A 185 2.12 36.86 -77.03
CA ASN A 185 3.44 37.19 -77.56
C ASN A 185 4.06 38.38 -76.82
N HIS A 186 4.34 38.19 -75.53
CA HIS A 186 5.11 39.16 -74.76
C HIS A 186 6.57 39.14 -75.23
N ALA A 187 7.18 40.32 -75.45
CA ALA A 187 8.60 40.42 -75.73
C ALA A 187 9.39 39.82 -74.56
N THR A 188 10.01 38.66 -74.79
CA THR A 188 10.84 38.01 -73.78
C THR A 188 12.19 38.72 -73.68
N PRO A 189 12.92 38.61 -72.56
CA PRO A 189 14.27 39.14 -72.44
C PRO A 189 15.16 38.69 -73.60
N GLU A 190 15.01 37.44 -74.06
CA GLU A 190 15.77 36.92 -75.21
C GLU A 190 15.41 37.62 -76.52
N CYS A 191 14.15 37.98 -76.76
CA CYS A 191 13.73 38.69 -77.97
C CYS A 191 14.27 40.13 -78.02
N VAL A 192 14.26 40.85 -76.89
CA VAL A 192 14.80 42.22 -76.79
C VAL A 192 16.33 42.19 -76.92
N VAL A 193 16.99 41.22 -76.29
CA VAL A 193 18.45 41.02 -76.39
C VAL A 193 18.84 40.67 -77.84
N SER A 194 18.13 39.76 -78.51
CA SER A 194 18.44 39.39 -79.89
C SER A 194 18.26 40.58 -80.87
N ARG A 195 17.23 41.41 -80.70
CA ARG A 195 17.06 42.64 -81.50
C ARG A 195 18.12 43.70 -81.17
N THR A 196 18.48 43.82 -79.91
CA THR A 196 19.59 44.67 -79.46
C THR A 196 20.91 44.18 -80.04
N GLU A 197 21.14 42.87 -80.12
CA GLU A 197 22.30 42.23 -80.75
C GLU A 197 22.36 42.53 -82.25
N GLU A 198 21.23 42.50 -82.98
CA GLU A 198 21.18 42.90 -84.39
C GLU A 198 21.57 44.38 -84.60
N VAL A 199 20.97 45.29 -83.83
CA VAL A 199 21.30 46.72 -83.86
C VAL A 199 22.73 46.98 -83.36
N MET A 200 23.19 46.20 -82.38
CA MET A 200 24.57 46.19 -81.92
C MET A 200 25.51 45.67 -82.99
N ILE A 201 25.18 44.66 -83.79
CA ILE A 201 26.04 44.15 -84.86
C ILE A 201 26.22 45.23 -85.95
N GLU A 202 25.17 46.01 -86.23
CA GLU A 202 25.22 47.18 -87.13
C GLU A 202 26.03 48.34 -86.54
N LEU A 203 25.86 48.62 -85.24
CA LEU A 203 26.66 49.59 -84.49
C LEU A 203 28.12 49.15 -84.31
N GLN A 204 28.39 47.85 -84.07
CA GLN A 204 29.71 47.22 -83.95
C GLN A 204 30.41 47.24 -85.29
N ARG A 205 29.72 47.13 -86.43
CA ARG A 205 30.36 47.26 -87.75
C ARG A 205 30.83 48.69 -88.03
N ALA A 206 30.13 49.70 -87.49
CA ALA A 206 30.51 51.12 -87.57
C ALA A 206 31.55 51.52 -86.49
N LYS A 207 31.42 50.95 -85.29
CA LYS A 207 32.28 51.18 -84.13
C LYS A 207 33.59 50.39 -84.23
N ALA A 208 33.60 49.15 -84.71
CA ALA A 208 34.84 48.36 -84.96
C ALA A 208 35.80 49.02 -85.94
N LYS A 209 35.32 49.89 -86.85
CA LYS A 209 36.18 50.70 -87.72
C LYS A 209 36.85 51.90 -87.03
N VAL A 210 36.28 52.41 -85.95
CA VAL A 210 36.76 53.60 -85.22
C VAL A 210 37.47 53.22 -83.92
N THR A 211 37.05 52.11 -83.31
CA THR A 211 37.49 51.68 -81.98
C THR A 211 38.62 50.63 -82.06
N SER A 212 38.75 49.85 -83.16
CA SER A 212 39.93 49.00 -83.42
C SER A 212 41.26 49.76 -83.42
N THR A 213 41.21 51.04 -83.77
CA THR A 213 42.36 51.94 -83.89
C THR A 213 42.69 52.70 -82.60
N CYS A 214 41.77 52.77 -81.63
CA CYS A 214 41.99 53.47 -80.35
C CYS A 214 42.04 52.51 -79.14
N ASP A 215 41.31 51.39 -79.14
CA ASP A 215 41.24 50.47 -77.98
C ASP A 215 42.45 49.52 -77.88
N THR A 216 43.13 49.20 -79.00
CA THR A 216 44.37 48.39 -78.95
C THR A 216 45.49 49.08 -78.19
N LEU A 217 45.45 50.41 -78.05
CA LEU A 217 46.47 51.20 -77.38
C LEU A 217 46.09 51.53 -75.92
N SER A 218 44.81 51.81 -75.62
CA SER A 218 44.37 52.18 -74.25
C SER A 218 43.84 51.00 -73.39
N SER A 219 43.44 49.86 -73.98
CA SER A 219 42.98 48.68 -73.20
C SER A 219 44.16 47.94 -72.54
N CYS A 220 45.31 47.83 -73.22
CA CYS A 220 46.52 47.23 -72.65
C CYS A 220 47.09 48.00 -71.44
N GLU A 221 46.90 49.32 -71.38
CA GLU A 221 47.42 50.15 -70.29
C GLU A 221 46.50 50.18 -69.05
N ASN A 222 45.18 50.11 -69.23
CA ASN A 222 44.20 50.16 -68.12
C ASN A 222 43.87 48.78 -67.52
N GLU A 223 43.92 47.70 -68.29
CA GLU A 223 43.70 46.33 -67.78
C GLU A 223 44.78 45.93 -66.76
N LEU A 224 46.03 46.36 -66.97
CA LEU A 224 47.16 46.06 -66.08
C LEU A 224 47.07 46.79 -64.72
N LEU A 225 46.46 47.98 -64.68
CA LEU A 225 46.29 48.77 -63.47
C LEU A 225 45.08 48.31 -62.63
N ASN A 226 43.96 47.99 -63.29
CA ASN A 226 42.72 47.53 -62.62
C ASN A 226 42.85 46.10 -62.08
N LEU A 227 43.56 45.19 -62.78
CA LEU A 227 43.84 43.84 -62.27
C LEU A 227 44.67 43.86 -60.98
N LYS A 228 45.58 44.83 -60.83
CA LYS A 228 46.41 44.99 -59.63
C LYS A 228 45.62 45.50 -58.41
N SER A 229 44.62 46.36 -58.64
CA SER A 229 43.69 46.87 -57.62
C SER A 229 42.70 45.80 -57.15
N LEU A 230 42.04 45.12 -58.10
CA LEU A 230 41.09 44.04 -57.81
C LEU A 230 41.76 42.86 -57.11
N ALA A 231 42.96 42.45 -57.52
CA ALA A 231 43.72 41.40 -56.84
C ALA A 231 44.08 41.76 -55.39
N ASN A 232 44.27 43.04 -55.07
CA ASN A 232 44.61 43.49 -53.72
C ASN A 232 43.36 43.53 -52.80
N ILE A 233 42.21 43.92 -53.35
CA ILE A 233 40.91 43.87 -52.65
C ILE A 233 40.48 42.41 -52.43
N GLU A 234 40.64 41.54 -53.43
CA GLU A 234 40.36 40.10 -53.34
C GLU A 234 41.25 39.43 -52.29
N LYS A 235 42.54 39.78 -52.24
CA LYS A 235 43.49 39.30 -51.23
C LYS A 235 43.08 39.72 -49.81
N GLN A 236 42.64 40.96 -49.60
CA GLN A 236 42.16 41.43 -48.29
C GLN A 236 40.85 40.75 -47.88
N ARG A 237 39.92 40.55 -48.83
CA ARG A 237 38.65 39.83 -48.61
C ARG A 237 38.90 38.36 -48.23
N LEU A 238 39.79 37.69 -48.95
CA LEU A 238 40.17 36.30 -48.68
C LEU A 238 40.91 36.16 -47.35
N SER A 239 41.78 37.11 -46.99
CA SER A 239 42.45 37.13 -45.68
C SER A 239 41.44 37.28 -44.53
N ALA A 240 40.50 38.21 -44.64
CA ALA A 240 39.45 38.40 -43.63
C ALA A 240 38.49 37.19 -43.52
N GLN A 241 38.21 36.52 -44.64
CA GLN A 241 37.46 35.25 -44.63
C GLN A 241 38.25 34.11 -44.01
N LEU A 242 39.57 34.06 -44.20
CA LEU A 242 40.44 33.07 -43.57
C LEU A 242 40.49 33.26 -42.05
N ASP A 243 40.58 34.51 -41.59
CA ASP A 243 40.57 34.84 -40.16
C ASP A 243 39.20 34.52 -39.52
N GLY A 244 38.10 34.82 -40.23
CA GLY A 244 36.74 34.44 -39.82
C GLY A 244 36.55 32.93 -39.74
N ALA A 245 37.06 32.18 -40.72
CA ALA A 245 37.03 30.72 -40.73
C ALA A 245 37.91 30.11 -39.62
N GLY A 246 39.06 30.72 -39.33
CA GLY A 246 39.94 30.31 -38.24
C GLY A 246 39.30 30.46 -36.85
N ASN A 247 38.57 31.57 -36.63
CA ASN A 247 37.80 31.80 -35.40
C ASN A 247 36.65 30.81 -35.25
N HIS A 248 35.92 30.53 -36.35
CA HIS A 248 34.83 29.55 -36.32
C HIS A 248 35.34 28.13 -36.06
N ASN A 249 36.51 27.78 -36.59
CA ASN A 249 37.15 26.50 -36.33
C ASN A 249 37.57 26.35 -34.85
N HIS A 250 38.12 27.41 -34.23
CA HIS A 250 38.44 27.41 -32.80
C HIS A 250 37.18 27.26 -31.91
N GLU A 251 36.08 27.92 -32.24
CA GLU A 251 34.81 27.74 -31.52
C GLU A 251 34.26 26.32 -31.65
N LEU A 252 34.33 25.73 -32.85
CA LEU A 252 33.88 24.37 -33.10
C LEU A 252 34.73 23.34 -32.34
N GLU A 253 36.05 23.51 -32.30
CA GLU A 253 36.92 22.69 -31.46
C GLU A 253 36.59 22.82 -29.97
N GLY A 254 36.30 24.04 -29.51
CA GLY A 254 35.85 24.29 -28.13
C GLY A 254 34.55 23.56 -27.78
N ARG A 255 33.57 23.58 -28.70
CA ARG A 255 32.30 22.85 -28.55
C ARG A 255 32.51 21.33 -28.60
N CYS A 256 33.35 20.80 -29.48
CA CYS A 256 33.68 19.37 -29.50
C CYS A 256 34.27 18.90 -28.17
N ARG A 257 35.25 19.61 -27.61
CA ARG A 257 35.84 19.28 -26.30
C ARG A 257 34.83 19.38 -25.15
N GLN A 258 33.81 20.23 -25.27
CA GLN A 258 32.71 20.31 -24.31
C GLN A 258 31.79 19.07 -24.43
N TYR A 259 31.38 18.71 -25.64
CA TYR A 259 30.56 17.51 -25.87
C TYR A 259 31.26 16.22 -25.43
N GLU A 260 32.57 16.10 -25.61
CA GLU A 260 33.34 14.95 -25.11
C GLU A 260 33.31 14.85 -23.58
N ARG A 261 33.41 15.98 -22.87
CA ARG A 261 33.30 16.02 -21.41
C ARG A 261 31.89 15.67 -20.93
N ASP A 262 30.87 16.21 -21.60
CA ASP A 262 29.47 15.93 -21.25
C ASP A 262 29.11 14.45 -21.53
N LEU A 263 29.63 13.86 -22.62
CA LEU A 263 29.49 12.45 -22.92
C LEU A 263 30.16 11.57 -21.86
N GLN A 264 31.34 11.97 -21.37
CA GLN A 264 32.02 11.24 -20.29
C GLN A 264 31.21 11.28 -18.98
N LEU A 265 30.65 12.44 -18.63
CA LEU A 265 29.75 12.56 -17.46
C LEU A 265 28.49 11.70 -17.60
N GLN A 266 27.92 11.58 -18.80
CA GLN A 266 26.78 10.69 -19.04
C GLN A 266 27.16 9.21 -18.91
N ARG A 267 28.35 8.82 -19.38
CA ARG A 267 28.86 7.44 -19.19
C ARG A 267 29.04 7.12 -17.72
N ASP A 268 29.63 8.02 -16.95
CA ASP A 268 29.82 7.84 -15.52
C ASP A 268 28.46 7.69 -14.80
N ARG A 269 27.48 8.55 -15.13
CA ARG A 269 26.10 8.43 -14.61
C ARG A 269 25.41 7.11 -14.98
N LEU A 270 25.61 6.63 -16.21
CA LEU A 270 25.07 5.35 -16.65
C LEU A 270 25.66 4.19 -15.82
N THR A 271 26.97 4.17 -15.63
CA THR A 271 27.63 3.13 -14.80
C THR A 271 27.16 3.15 -13.35
N GLU A 272 26.94 4.34 -12.77
CA GLU A 272 26.36 4.46 -11.42
C GLU A 272 24.92 3.93 -11.36
N SER A 273 24.12 4.20 -12.40
CA SER A 273 22.76 3.66 -12.53
C SER A 273 22.76 2.14 -12.69
N GLU A 274 23.70 1.56 -13.43
CA GLU A 274 23.86 0.11 -13.58
C GLU A 274 24.21 -0.55 -12.24
N ILE A 275 25.17 -0.01 -11.49
CA ILE A 275 25.53 -0.49 -10.15
C ILE A 275 24.34 -0.42 -9.19
N ASN A 276 23.56 0.66 -9.22
CA ASN A 276 22.36 0.78 -8.40
C ASN A 276 21.26 -0.21 -8.83
N GLY A 277 21.15 -0.46 -10.14
CA GLY A 277 20.28 -1.50 -10.68
C GLY A 277 20.66 -2.91 -10.20
N GLU A 278 21.96 -3.22 -10.11
CA GLU A 278 22.45 -4.50 -9.56
C GLU A 278 22.11 -4.65 -8.08
N LYS A 279 22.31 -3.61 -7.27
CA LYS A 279 21.91 -3.63 -5.84
C LYS A 279 20.41 -3.88 -5.67
N LEU A 280 19.58 -3.23 -6.47
CA LEU A 280 18.12 -3.46 -6.45
C LEU A 280 17.75 -4.89 -6.84
N LYS A 281 18.47 -5.51 -7.80
CA LYS A 281 18.28 -6.92 -8.16
C LYS A 281 18.66 -7.86 -6.99
N GLU A 282 19.72 -7.55 -6.24
CA GLU A 282 20.09 -8.31 -5.05
C GLU A 282 19.06 -8.17 -3.93
N GLU A 283 18.56 -6.94 -3.68
CA GLU A 283 17.48 -6.70 -2.72
C GLU A 283 16.20 -7.44 -3.09
N LEU A 284 15.83 -7.46 -4.38
CA LEU A 284 14.68 -8.21 -4.89
C LEU A 284 14.85 -9.71 -4.66
N ARG A 285 16.03 -10.27 -4.93
CA ARG A 285 16.33 -11.69 -4.65
C ARG A 285 16.24 -12.00 -3.14
N GLY A 286 16.67 -11.06 -2.31
CA GLY A 286 16.52 -11.12 -0.85
C GLY A 286 15.05 -11.10 -0.40
N PHE A 287 14.22 -10.31 -1.07
CA PHE A 287 12.77 -10.25 -0.85
C PHE A 287 12.08 -11.54 -1.28
N GLU A 288 12.37 -12.05 -2.47
CA GLU A 288 11.87 -13.34 -2.97
C GLU A 288 12.21 -14.49 -2.00
N SER A 289 13.45 -14.53 -1.51
CA SER A 289 13.87 -15.51 -0.51
C SER A 289 13.08 -15.40 0.80
N ARG A 290 12.70 -14.18 1.20
CA ARG A 290 11.86 -13.95 2.38
C ARG A 290 10.42 -14.40 2.14
N CYS A 291 9.86 -14.15 0.96
CA CYS A 291 8.55 -14.64 0.55
C CYS A 291 8.50 -16.18 0.55
N HIS A 292 9.50 -16.85 -0.01
CA HIS A 292 9.58 -18.31 0.03
C HIS A 292 9.62 -18.85 1.47
N ARG A 293 10.36 -18.20 2.38
CA ARG A 293 10.36 -18.59 3.81
C ARG A 293 8.99 -18.41 4.47
N LEU A 294 8.31 -17.30 4.17
CA LEU A 294 6.96 -17.05 4.71
C LEU A 294 5.95 -18.06 4.16
N GLN A 295 6.03 -18.41 2.88
CA GLN A 295 5.20 -19.44 2.26
C GLN A 295 5.40 -20.80 2.94
N ASN A 296 6.66 -21.22 3.12
CA ASN A 296 6.97 -22.47 3.82
C ASN A 296 6.45 -22.48 5.27
N ASN A 297 6.49 -21.35 5.96
CA ASN A 297 5.92 -21.24 7.31
C ASN A 297 4.39 -21.34 7.30
N LEU A 298 3.73 -20.72 6.32
CA LEU A 298 2.28 -20.82 6.15
C LEU A 298 1.87 -22.28 5.89
N ASP A 299 2.56 -22.98 4.99
CA ASP A 299 2.28 -24.37 4.64
C ASP A 299 2.45 -25.29 5.87
N ARG A 300 3.49 -25.05 6.69
CA ARG A 300 3.68 -25.77 7.98
C ARG A 300 2.51 -25.53 8.93
N ILE A 301 2.12 -24.28 9.16
CA ILE A 301 1.00 -23.94 10.05
C ILE A 301 -0.32 -24.54 9.54
N GLN A 302 -0.55 -24.54 8.23
CA GLN A 302 -1.72 -25.18 7.63
C GLN A 302 -1.71 -26.70 7.83
N SER A 303 -0.56 -27.35 7.68
CA SER A 303 -0.38 -28.77 7.96
C SER A 303 -0.65 -29.09 9.44
N ASP A 304 -0.10 -28.30 10.36
CA ASP A 304 -0.32 -28.48 11.80
C ASP A 304 -1.80 -28.29 12.19
N ARG A 305 -2.47 -27.28 11.61
CA ARG A 305 -3.91 -27.07 11.78
C ARG A 305 -4.71 -28.27 11.26
N LEU A 306 -4.39 -28.78 10.08
CA LEU A 306 -5.07 -29.93 9.51
C LEU A 306 -4.87 -31.17 10.37
N GLN A 307 -3.66 -31.38 10.90
CA GLN A 307 -3.36 -32.47 11.81
C GLN A 307 -4.13 -32.34 13.13
N PHE A 308 -4.23 -31.14 13.69
CA PHE A 308 -5.06 -30.87 14.86
C PHE A 308 -6.55 -31.17 14.60
N LEU A 309 -7.09 -30.74 13.46
CA LEU A 309 -8.46 -31.04 13.06
C LEU A 309 -8.67 -32.54 12.86
N ARG A 310 -7.71 -33.28 12.31
CA ARG A 310 -7.75 -34.75 12.23
C ARG A 310 -7.84 -35.41 13.59
N THR A 311 -7.03 -34.97 14.55
CA THR A 311 -7.09 -35.48 15.92
C THR A 311 -8.48 -35.23 16.52
N LEU A 312 -9.02 -34.02 16.41
CA LEU A 312 -10.37 -33.72 16.91
C LEU A 312 -11.47 -34.51 16.20
N SER A 313 -11.37 -34.66 14.88
CA SER A 313 -12.29 -35.47 14.06
C SER A 313 -12.34 -36.91 14.57
N HIS A 314 -11.17 -37.48 14.87
CA HIS A 314 -11.07 -38.83 15.41
C HIS A 314 -11.69 -38.95 16.81
N LEU A 315 -11.39 -38.01 17.71
CA LEU A 315 -11.99 -38.02 19.07
C LEU A 315 -13.51 -37.87 19.05
N LEU A 316 -14.04 -37.06 18.13
CA LEU A 316 -15.47 -36.78 18.01
C LEU A 316 -16.20 -37.75 17.05
N ASN A 317 -15.47 -38.73 16.51
CA ASN A 317 -15.94 -39.71 15.53
C ASN A 317 -16.63 -39.06 14.31
N VAL A 318 -16.07 -37.96 13.83
CA VAL A 318 -16.48 -37.25 12.62
C VAL A 318 -15.68 -37.80 11.43
N PRO A 319 -16.31 -38.14 10.30
CA PRO A 319 -15.65 -38.81 9.18
C PRO A 319 -14.62 -37.94 8.44
N GLU A 320 -14.74 -36.61 8.53
CA GLU A 320 -13.86 -35.67 7.83
C GLU A 320 -13.34 -34.60 8.80
N PRO A 321 -12.03 -34.26 8.75
CA PRO A 321 -11.40 -33.27 9.64
C PRO A 321 -11.75 -31.83 9.26
N CYS A 322 -13.04 -31.59 9.14
CA CYS A 322 -13.62 -30.31 8.78
C CYS A 322 -14.07 -29.58 10.05
N GLU A 323 -13.63 -28.34 10.19
CA GLU A 323 -13.89 -27.52 11.38
C GLU A 323 -15.39 -27.31 11.63
N THR A 324 -16.20 -27.20 10.57
CA THR A 324 -17.66 -27.03 10.69
C THR A 324 -18.32 -28.29 11.23
N LEU A 325 -17.99 -29.46 10.67
CA LEU A 325 -18.53 -30.75 11.13
C LEU A 325 -18.14 -31.04 12.58
N ILE A 326 -16.89 -30.76 12.95
CA ILE A 326 -16.39 -30.87 14.33
C ILE A 326 -17.21 -29.96 15.26
N LYS A 327 -17.46 -28.70 14.88
CA LYS A 327 -18.26 -27.76 15.67
C LYS A 327 -19.71 -28.20 15.81
N ASP A 328 -20.31 -28.72 14.74
CA ASP A 328 -21.69 -29.20 14.77
C ASP A 328 -21.83 -30.44 15.65
N LYS A 329 -20.88 -31.39 15.57
CA LYS A 329 -20.88 -32.56 16.46
C LYS A 329 -20.68 -32.18 17.92
N LEU A 330 -19.82 -31.21 18.21
CA LEU A 330 -19.68 -30.66 19.57
C LEU A 330 -20.97 -30.02 20.07
N ARG A 331 -21.69 -29.29 19.21
CA ARG A 331 -22.97 -28.67 19.58
C ARG A 331 -24.03 -29.72 19.89
N GLU A 332 -24.09 -30.78 19.11
CA GLU A 332 -24.96 -31.94 19.35
C GLU A 332 -24.65 -32.59 20.71
N LEU A 333 -23.38 -32.96 20.96
CA LEU A 333 -22.95 -33.58 22.23
C LEU A 333 -23.21 -32.67 23.44
N LEU A 334 -23.01 -31.35 23.29
CA LEU A 334 -23.34 -30.39 24.34
C LEU A 334 -24.85 -30.32 24.60
N GLY A 335 -25.67 -30.37 23.55
CA GLY A 335 -27.13 -30.43 23.68
C GLY A 335 -27.61 -31.70 24.37
N GLU A 336 -27.05 -32.86 24.00
CA GLU A 336 -27.32 -34.14 24.66
C GLU A 336 -26.94 -34.11 26.14
N ASN A 337 -25.78 -33.54 26.47
CA ASN A 337 -25.32 -33.40 27.85
C ASN A 337 -26.24 -32.47 28.67
N GLN A 338 -26.70 -31.35 28.09
CA GLN A 338 -27.69 -30.49 28.74
C GLN A 338 -29.02 -31.21 28.97
N ALA A 339 -29.48 -32.01 28.01
CA ALA A 339 -30.69 -32.82 28.15
C ALA A 339 -30.53 -33.89 29.26
N MET A 340 -29.39 -34.58 29.31
CA MET A 340 -29.08 -35.52 30.39
C MET A 340 -29.01 -34.83 31.75
N GLN A 341 -28.42 -33.64 31.82
CA GLN A 341 -28.39 -32.86 33.06
C GLN A 341 -29.80 -32.46 33.50
N ALA A 342 -30.67 -32.03 32.59
CA ALA A 342 -32.06 -31.72 32.89
C ALA A 342 -32.82 -32.97 33.39
N GLN A 343 -32.60 -34.13 32.74
CA GLN A 343 -33.16 -35.40 33.18
C GLN A 343 -32.68 -35.79 34.58
N MET A 344 -31.38 -35.63 34.87
CA MET A 344 -30.84 -35.87 36.21
C MET A 344 -31.44 -34.96 37.27
N HIS A 345 -31.64 -33.68 36.95
CA HIS A 345 -32.32 -32.75 37.88
C HIS A 345 -33.76 -33.22 38.13
N SER A 346 -34.51 -33.57 37.08
CA SER A 346 -35.87 -34.11 37.23
C SER A 346 -35.91 -35.39 38.07
N LEU A 347 -34.94 -36.30 37.92
CA LEU A 347 -34.87 -37.52 38.74
C LEU A 347 -34.52 -37.20 40.20
N ARG A 348 -33.65 -36.22 40.44
CA ARG A 348 -33.35 -35.74 41.80
C ARG A 348 -34.58 -35.12 42.46
N ASP A 349 -35.35 -34.33 41.73
CA ASP A 349 -36.61 -33.74 42.22
C ASP A 349 -37.64 -34.83 42.53
N GLN A 350 -37.78 -35.82 41.65
CA GLN A 350 -38.65 -36.98 41.91
C GLN A 350 -38.21 -37.76 43.16
N LEU A 351 -36.91 -38.01 43.31
CA LEU A 351 -36.37 -38.66 44.50
C LEU A 351 -36.64 -37.84 45.77
N SER A 352 -36.49 -36.52 45.71
CA SER A 352 -36.80 -35.60 46.80
C SER A 352 -38.27 -35.68 47.18
N ASN A 353 -39.17 -35.65 46.19
CA ASN A 353 -40.62 -35.76 46.42
C ASN A 353 -41.01 -37.11 47.04
N GLU A 354 -40.44 -38.23 46.58
CA GLU A 354 -40.68 -39.53 47.19
C GLU A 354 -40.11 -39.62 48.61
N HIS A 355 -38.97 -38.98 48.86
CA HIS A 355 -38.40 -38.88 50.21
C HIS A 355 -39.31 -38.07 51.15
N GLU A 356 -39.87 -36.95 50.70
CA GLU A 356 -40.85 -36.17 51.45
C GLU A 356 -42.13 -36.96 51.74
N LYS A 357 -42.69 -37.65 50.73
CA LYS A 357 -43.86 -38.52 50.93
C LYS A 357 -43.59 -39.65 51.93
N LEU A 358 -42.41 -40.28 51.86
CA LEU A 358 -42.00 -41.30 52.82
C LEU A 358 -41.89 -40.73 54.23
N LYS A 359 -41.34 -39.53 54.37
CA LYS A 359 -41.24 -38.82 55.65
C LYS A 359 -42.63 -38.50 56.22
N GLU A 360 -43.53 -37.94 55.41
CA GLU A 360 -44.92 -37.68 55.82
C GLU A 360 -45.66 -38.96 56.22
N ALA A 361 -45.49 -40.05 55.46
CA ALA A 361 -46.04 -41.35 55.79
C ALA A 361 -45.48 -41.89 57.12
N HIS A 362 -44.17 -41.73 57.33
CA HIS A 362 -43.51 -42.12 58.58
C HIS A 362 -44.05 -41.32 59.77
N GLU A 363 -44.10 -39.98 59.68
CA GLU A 363 -44.68 -39.12 60.70
C GLU A 363 -46.15 -39.46 61.00
N SER A 364 -46.94 -39.77 59.97
CA SER A 364 -48.32 -40.24 60.11
C SER A 364 -48.39 -41.59 60.85
N THR A 365 -47.53 -42.56 60.50
CA THR A 365 -47.48 -43.86 61.19
C THR A 365 -47.06 -43.72 62.64
N GLU A 366 -46.07 -42.87 62.95
CA GLU A 366 -45.66 -42.59 64.32
C GLU A 366 -46.79 -41.94 65.11
N CYS A 367 -47.52 -41.00 64.52
CA CYS A 367 -48.67 -40.37 65.18
C CYS A 367 -49.75 -41.42 65.53
N ARG A 368 -50.04 -42.34 64.61
CA ARG A 368 -50.96 -43.46 64.87
C ARG A 368 -50.45 -44.40 65.96
N LEU A 369 -49.14 -44.72 65.96
CA LEU A 369 -48.53 -45.53 67.02
C LEU A 369 -48.65 -44.85 68.38
N ARG A 370 -48.27 -43.57 68.50
CA ARG A 370 -48.42 -42.77 69.72
C ARG A 370 -49.87 -42.74 70.21
N SER A 371 -50.84 -42.59 69.30
CA SER A 371 -52.27 -42.65 69.65
C SER A 371 -52.69 -44.03 70.13
N GLY A 372 -52.21 -45.10 69.49
CA GLY A 372 -52.50 -46.49 69.91
C GLY A 372 -51.85 -46.84 71.25
N GLU A 373 -50.64 -46.35 71.50
CA GLU A 373 -49.94 -46.46 72.79
C GLU A 373 -50.72 -45.74 73.90
N ALA A 374 -51.20 -44.51 73.64
CA ALA A 374 -52.04 -43.78 74.58
C ALA A 374 -53.34 -44.54 74.90
N GLN A 375 -54.02 -45.09 73.90
CA GLN A 375 -55.21 -45.92 74.09
C GLN A 375 -54.92 -47.19 74.88
N LYS A 376 -53.78 -47.84 74.63
CA LYS A 376 -53.33 -49.01 75.40
C LYS A 376 -53.11 -48.66 76.86
N CYS A 377 -52.45 -47.53 77.15
CA CYS A 377 -52.26 -47.05 78.52
C CYS A 377 -53.61 -46.78 79.21
N GLU A 378 -54.54 -46.11 78.54
CA GLU A 378 -55.90 -45.86 79.06
C GLU A 378 -56.66 -47.16 79.37
N LEU A 379 -56.56 -48.16 78.49
CA LEU A 379 -57.17 -49.47 78.72
C LEU A 379 -56.49 -50.23 79.87
N SER A 380 -55.17 -50.16 79.98
CA SER A 380 -54.43 -50.74 81.12
C SER A 380 -54.85 -50.10 82.44
N GLU A 381 -54.95 -48.77 82.51
CA GLU A 381 -55.42 -48.06 83.71
C GLU A 381 -56.86 -48.45 84.08
N ARG A 382 -57.76 -48.57 83.09
CA ARG A 382 -59.13 -49.06 83.32
C ARG A 382 -59.14 -50.49 83.84
N LEU A 383 -58.31 -51.37 83.27
CA LEU A 383 -58.19 -52.75 83.71
C LEU A 383 -57.69 -52.84 85.14
N GLU A 384 -56.64 -52.08 85.49
CA GLU A 384 -56.14 -51.98 86.87
C GLU A 384 -57.22 -51.48 87.83
N LYS A 385 -57.99 -50.47 87.42
CA LYS A 385 -59.11 -49.95 88.21
C LYS A 385 -60.18 -51.03 88.44
N CYS A 386 -60.59 -51.76 87.41
CA CYS A 386 -61.54 -52.87 87.56
C CYS A 386 -60.96 -53.99 88.43
N HIS A 387 -59.67 -54.31 88.32
CA HIS A 387 -59.03 -55.27 89.21
C HIS A 387 -59.05 -54.80 90.68
N ALA A 388 -58.80 -53.52 90.94
CA ALA A 388 -58.90 -52.94 92.27
C ALA A 388 -60.34 -52.96 92.82
N GLU A 389 -61.33 -52.66 91.98
CA GLU A 389 -62.76 -52.75 92.32
C GLU A 389 -63.16 -54.19 92.67
N ILE A 390 -62.77 -55.17 91.84
CA ILE A 390 -63.00 -56.60 92.12
C ILE A 390 -62.34 -57.02 93.44
N HIS A 391 -61.11 -56.57 93.68
CA HIS A 391 -60.41 -56.87 94.94
C HIS A 391 -61.14 -56.26 96.15
N THR A 392 -61.69 -55.06 96.01
CA THR A 392 -62.48 -54.40 97.06
C THR A 392 -63.77 -55.17 97.33
N LEU A 393 -64.53 -55.53 96.29
CA LEU A 393 -65.74 -56.34 96.40
C LEU A 393 -65.48 -57.72 97.03
N ARG A 394 -64.35 -58.37 96.69
CA ARG A 394 -63.94 -59.62 97.35
C ARG A 394 -63.69 -59.42 98.84
N LYS A 395 -63.06 -58.33 99.23
CA LYS A 395 -62.83 -57.98 100.65
C LYS A 395 -64.14 -57.72 101.38
N GLU A 396 -65.07 -57.00 100.77
CA GLU A 396 -66.42 -56.75 101.32
C GLU A 396 -67.22 -58.05 101.44
N HIS A 397 -67.18 -58.93 100.44
CA HIS A 397 -67.82 -60.26 100.48
C HIS A 397 -67.27 -61.14 101.61
N MET A 398 -65.94 -61.13 101.82
CA MET A 398 -65.33 -61.79 102.98
C MET A 398 -65.83 -61.20 104.29
N GLY A 399 -65.87 -59.87 104.41
CA GLY A 399 -66.38 -59.18 105.60
C GLY A 399 -67.84 -59.53 105.90
N LEU A 400 -68.70 -59.59 104.88
CA LEU A 400 -70.09 -60.02 105.00
C LEU A 400 -70.19 -61.49 105.43
N SER A 401 -69.38 -62.37 104.82
CA SER A 401 -69.34 -63.81 105.14
C SER A 401 -68.95 -64.05 106.61
N GLU A 402 -67.97 -63.31 107.12
CA GLU A 402 -67.58 -63.32 108.55
C GLU A 402 -68.70 -62.80 109.47
N PHE A 403 -69.38 -61.72 109.07
CA PHE A 403 -70.50 -61.16 109.85
C PHE A 403 -71.67 -62.14 109.94
N LEU A 404 -72.08 -62.74 108.83
CA LEU A 404 -73.16 -63.73 108.79
C LEU A 404 -72.82 -64.96 109.63
N GLN A 405 -71.56 -65.40 109.64
CA GLN A 405 -71.11 -66.47 110.52
C GLN A 405 -71.22 -66.09 112.00
N ARG A 406 -70.81 -64.87 112.39
CA ARG A 406 -70.98 -64.38 113.77
C ARG A 406 -72.46 -64.31 114.17
N LEU A 407 -73.32 -63.86 113.27
CA LEU A 407 -74.77 -63.80 113.48
C LEU A 407 -75.38 -65.21 113.65
N ALA A 408 -74.96 -66.17 112.83
CA ALA A 408 -75.35 -67.58 112.97
C ALA A 408 -74.97 -68.15 114.35
N GLY A 409 -73.77 -67.84 114.83
CA GLY A 409 -73.33 -68.20 116.18
C GLY A 409 -74.20 -67.58 117.29
N ALA A 410 -74.55 -66.30 117.17
CA ALA A 410 -75.43 -65.61 118.13
C ALA A 410 -76.86 -66.17 118.18
N LEU A 411 -77.37 -66.67 117.05
CA LEU A 411 -78.70 -67.29 116.92
C LEU A 411 -78.69 -68.81 117.23
N ASN A 412 -77.61 -69.34 117.82
CA ASN A 412 -77.40 -70.77 118.10
C ASN A 412 -77.67 -71.66 116.86
N TRP A 413 -77.32 -71.19 115.66
CA TRP A 413 -77.38 -71.98 114.43
C TRP A 413 -76.11 -72.81 114.28
N SER A 414 -76.12 -74.02 114.84
CA SER A 414 -74.95 -74.91 114.93
C SER A 414 -74.49 -75.52 113.59
N GLU A 415 -75.28 -75.41 112.51
CA GLU A 415 -74.91 -75.95 111.20
C GLU A 415 -73.97 -75.02 110.39
N CYS A 416 -73.68 -73.81 110.88
CA CYS A 416 -72.74 -72.87 110.24
C CYS A 416 -71.42 -72.79 111.02
N SER A 417 -70.53 -73.76 110.79
CA SER A 417 -69.24 -73.88 111.50
C SER A 417 -68.07 -73.10 110.87
N ALA A 418 -68.22 -72.59 109.64
CA ALA A 418 -67.22 -71.82 108.90
C ALA A 418 -67.87 -70.69 108.08
N PRO A 419 -67.16 -69.58 107.77
CA PRO A 419 -67.72 -68.53 106.92
C PRO A 419 -67.84 -69.06 105.47
N PRO A 420 -68.88 -68.66 104.72
CA PRO A 420 -69.05 -69.06 103.32
C PRO A 420 -67.79 -68.79 102.49
N ALA A 421 -67.38 -69.74 101.65
CA ALA A 421 -66.24 -69.54 100.77
C ALA A 421 -66.52 -68.44 99.74
N LEU A 422 -65.48 -67.73 99.30
CA LEU A 422 -65.56 -66.75 98.21
C LEU A 422 -66.27 -67.35 96.98
N GLY A 423 -67.35 -66.71 96.54
CA GLY A 423 -68.18 -67.18 95.41
C GLY A 423 -69.43 -67.98 95.82
N THR A 424 -69.64 -68.24 97.10
CA THR A 424 -70.90 -68.82 97.61
C THR A 424 -71.93 -67.70 97.80
N ASP A 425 -73.19 -67.95 97.43
CA ASP A 425 -74.26 -66.96 97.56
C ASP A 425 -74.60 -66.73 99.04
N THR A 426 -74.10 -65.61 99.58
CA THR A 426 -74.33 -65.18 100.96
C THR A 426 -75.76 -64.71 101.18
N ASN A 427 -76.53 -64.41 100.14
CA ASN A 427 -77.93 -63.98 100.30
C ASN A 427 -78.79 -65.11 100.86
N LEU A 428 -78.61 -66.33 100.38
CA LEU A 428 -79.37 -67.49 100.86
C LEU A 428 -79.13 -67.73 102.37
N MET A 429 -77.88 -67.56 102.81
CA MET A 429 -77.50 -67.66 104.23
C MET A 429 -78.07 -66.49 105.04
N ALA A 430 -78.00 -65.26 104.52
CA ALA A 430 -78.58 -64.09 105.17
C ALA A 430 -80.10 -64.21 105.32
N GLU A 431 -80.81 -64.61 104.26
CA GLU A 431 -82.24 -64.85 104.26
C GLU A 431 -82.64 -65.95 105.25
N SER A 432 -81.91 -67.07 105.29
CA SER A 432 -82.16 -68.16 106.26
C SER A 432 -81.97 -67.71 107.72
N LEU A 433 -80.95 -66.89 108.00
CA LEU A 433 -80.70 -66.34 109.33
C LEU A 433 -81.75 -65.29 109.73
N LEU A 434 -82.18 -64.44 108.80
CA LEU A 434 -83.26 -63.48 109.00
C LEU A 434 -84.58 -64.18 109.29
N GLU A 435 -84.91 -65.24 108.53
CA GLU A 435 -86.14 -66.01 108.74
C GLU A 435 -86.11 -66.77 110.08
N ARG A 436 -84.94 -67.20 110.58
CA ARG A 436 -84.83 -67.72 111.97
C ARG A 436 -84.96 -66.59 113.00
N ALA A 437 -84.34 -65.43 112.78
CA ALA A 437 -84.47 -64.29 113.69
C ALA A 437 -85.93 -63.83 113.81
N GLU A 438 -86.69 -63.82 112.71
CA GLU A 438 -88.14 -63.57 112.71
C GLU A 438 -88.92 -64.65 113.45
N ARG A 439 -88.57 -65.94 113.31
CA ARG A 439 -89.19 -67.05 114.08
C ARG A 439 -88.90 -66.99 115.58
N LEU A 440 -87.71 -66.52 115.98
CA LEU A 440 -87.35 -66.30 117.38
C LEU A 440 -88.01 -65.03 117.96
N ALA A 441 -88.19 -64.01 117.14
CA ALA A 441 -88.91 -62.78 117.52
C ALA A 441 -90.42 -62.99 117.65
N SER A 442 -91.01 -63.89 116.86
CA SER A 442 -92.46 -64.18 116.84
C SER A 442 -92.98 -65.07 117.99
N HIS A 443 -92.13 -65.41 118.98
CA HIS A 443 -92.52 -66.13 120.20
C HIS A 443 -92.62 -65.27 121.47
N CYS A 444 -92.27 -63.97 121.43
CA CYS A 444 -92.17 -63.18 122.65
C CYS A 444 -93.17 -62.03 122.83
N GLU A 445 -94.03 -61.66 121.88
CA GLU A 445 -94.99 -60.55 122.12
C GLU A 445 -96.38 -60.83 121.50
N HIS A 446 -97.25 -61.41 122.33
CA HIS A 446 -98.70 -61.25 122.26
C HIS A 446 -99.11 -60.24 123.34
N GLU A 447 -99.96 -59.28 122.95
CA GLU A 447 -100.64 -58.27 123.76
C GLU A 447 -99.81 -57.06 124.24
N VAL A 448 -99.97 -55.91 123.59
CA VAL A 448 -100.83 -54.80 124.06
C VAL A 448 -100.99 -53.78 122.92
N ALA A 449 -102.21 -53.28 122.79
CA ALA A 449 -102.72 -52.46 121.71
C ALA A 449 -102.64 -50.94 122.00
N VAL A 450 -102.99 -50.16 120.95
CA VAL A 450 -103.73 -48.87 120.99
C VAL A 450 -102.95 -47.57 120.63
N VAL A 451 -103.12 -47.14 119.35
CA VAL A 451 -103.67 -45.84 118.85
C VAL A 451 -102.78 -44.60 118.55
N MET A 452 -103.05 -44.04 117.34
CA MET A 452 -102.87 -42.67 116.77
C MET A 452 -101.44 -42.12 116.60
N ASP A 453 -101.11 -41.14 115.73
CA ASP A 453 -101.62 -40.45 114.52
C ASP A 453 -100.50 -39.43 114.21
N LYS A 454 -100.33 -39.06 112.93
CA LYS A 454 -99.71 -37.82 112.42
C LYS A 454 -98.33 -37.32 112.88
N GLY A 455 -97.51 -37.08 111.85
CA GLY A 455 -96.53 -35.98 111.74
C GLY A 455 -95.23 -36.24 112.49
N SER A 456 -94.08 -35.68 112.17
CA SER A 456 -93.65 -34.70 111.17
C SER A 456 -92.14 -34.55 111.41
N CYS A 457 -91.39 -34.21 110.35
CA CYS A 457 -90.20 -33.35 110.40
C CYS A 457 -88.81 -33.90 110.85
N CYS A 458 -87.85 -33.62 109.94
CA CYS A 458 -86.44 -33.27 110.13
C CYS A 458 -85.46 -34.44 110.45
N ASP A 459 -84.27 -34.55 109.87
CA ASP A 459 -83.50 -33.56 109.15
C ASP A 459 -82.35 -34.23 108.36
N HIS A 460 -82.04 -33.63 107.19
CA HIS A 460 -80.69 -33.44 106.63
C HIS A 460 -79.91 -34.70 106.16
N HIS A 461 -79.39 -34.80 104.94
CA HIS A 461 -78.85 -33.78 104.03
C HIS A 461 -78.61 -34.37 102.63
N HIS A 462 -78.89 -33.56 101.58
CA HIS A 462 -78.06 -33.30 100.37
C HIS A 462 -77.46 -34.50 99.57
N HIS A 463 -77.51 -34.59 98.24
CA HIS A 463 -77.99 -33.70 97.16
C HIS A 463 -77.94 -34.50 95.84
N HIS A 464 -78.95 -34.30 94.98
CA HIS A 464 -78.96 -34.24 93.50
C HIS A 464 -77.98 -35.10 92.66
N GLN A 465 -78.37 -36.00 91.74
CA GLN A 465 -79.44 -36.01 90.69
C GLN A 465 -79.29 -34.82 89.72
N HIS A 466 -79.09 -34.92 88.40
CA HIS A 466 -79.04 -36.01 87.41
C HIS A 466 -78.61 -35.38 86.06
N HIS A 467 -78.24 -36.23 85.09
CA HIS A 467 -78.49 -36.18 83.63
C HIS A 467 -78.47 -34.84 82.85
N SER A 468 -77.64 -34.73 81.81
CA SER A 468 -77.80 -35.26 80.43
C SER A 468 -78.59 -34.32 79.52
N GLY A 469 -78.11 -34.17 78.28
CA GLY A 469 -79.00 -33.96 77.13
C GLY A 469 -78.90 -32.62 76.39
N HIS A 470 -78.01 -32.60 75.41
CA HIS A 470 -78.32 -32.32 74.00
C HIS A 470 -78.62 -30.88 73.48
N HIS A 471 -77.84 -30.57 72.44
CA HIS A 471 -78.10 -29.81 71.20
C HIS A 471 -78.46 -28.32 71.20
N GLY A 472 -77.61 -27.57 70.49
CA GLY A 472 -78.03 -26.96 69.21
C GLY A 472 -78.13 -25.44 69.14
N GLY A 473 -77.50 -24.86 68.11
CA GLY A 473 -78.03 -23.67 67.41
C GLY A 473 -77.46 -22.29 67.79
N GLN A 474 -76.84 -21.63 66.82
CA GLN A 474 -76.70 -20.17 66.78
C GLN A 474 -77.65 -19.58 65.73
N GLY A 475 -78.43 -18.58 66.14
CA GLY A 475 -79.32 -17.77 65.29
C GLY A 475 -79.63 -16.44 65.98
N LYS A 476 -79.59 -15.35 65.21
CA LYS A 476 -79.57 -13.94 65.61
C LYS A 476 -80.88 -13.41 66.24
N LEU A 477 -80.77 -12.29 66.97
CA LEU A 477 -81.68 -11.10 67.11
C LEU A 477 -81.68 -10.61 68.58
N ARG A 478 -81.12 -9.44 68.91
CA ARG A 478 -81.74 -8.09 68.97
C ARG A 478 -83.06 -8.05 69.77
N ARG A 479 -83.05 -7.54 71.01
CA ARG A 479 -83.75 -6.30 71.46
C ARG A 479 -83.49 -5.98 72.94
N GLU A 480 -83.51 -4.67 73.16
CA GLU A 480 -83.36 -3.81 74.33
C GLU A 480 -84.23 -4.03 75.58
N ARG A 481 -83.79 -3.34 76.65
CA ARG A 481 -84.51 -2.86 77.88
C ARG A 481 -84.77 -3.89 78.97
N SER A 482 -84.86 -3.55 80.25
CA SER A 482 -84.44 -2.43 81.11
C SER A 482 -85.09 -2.73 82.49
N CYS A 483 -84.44 -2.28 83.57
CA CYS A 483 -85.03 -1.98 84.89
C CYS A 483 -85.29 -3.10 85.91
N HIS A 484 -84.58 -2.96 87.05
CA HIS A 484 -85.02 -3.01 88.46
C HIS A 484 -85.59 -4.35 88.98
N ASP A 485 -85.31 -4.86 90.17
CA ASP A 485 -84.56 -4.42 91.35
C ASP A 485 -84.33 -5.68 92.21
N ILE A 486 -83.37 -5.63 93.15
CA ILE A 486 -83.51 -5.98 94.58
C ILE A 486 -82.12 -6.35 95.15
N PRO A 487 -81.73 -5.80 96.32
CA PRO A 487 -80.35 -5.72 96.77
C PRO A 487 -80.05 -6.74 97.87
N LEU A 488 -79.06 -7.63 97.66
CA LEU A 488 -78.55 -8.49 98.73
C LEU A 488 -77.03 -8.66 98.67
N LYS A 489 -76.39 -7.96 99.62
CA LYS A 489 -75.20 -8.30 100.43
C LYS A 489 -74.03 -8.98 99.69
N GLU A 490 -73.02 -8.18 99.37
CA GLU A 490 -71.54 -8.43 99.37
C GLU A 490 -70.93 -9.68 98.69
N SER A 491 -71.67 -10.75 98.39
CA SER A 491 -71.22 -11.93 97.64
C SER A 491 -71.72 -11.95 96.19
N SER A 492 -72.83 -11.25 95.89
CA SER A 492 -73.36 -11.08 94.53
C SER A 492 -72.59 -10.04 93.71
N SER A 493 -72.03 -9.01 94.35
CA SER A 493 -71.16 -8.00 93.74
C SER A 493 -69.85 -8.65 93.26
N VAL A 494 -69.23 -9.49 94.08
CA VAL A 494 -67.98 -10.20 93.74
C VAL A 494 -68.16 -11.09 92.51
N TYR A 495 -69.24 -11.89 92.45
CA TYR A 495 -69.52 -12.72 91.27
C TYR A 495 -69.78 -11.89 90.01
N ASN A 496 -70.55 -10.79 90.12
CA ASN A 496 -70.78 -9.89 88.99
C ASN A 496 -69.49 -9.18 88.53
N LEU A 497 -68.62 -8.78 89.45
CA LEU A 497 -67.29 -8.26 89.15
C LEU A 497 -66.39 -9.32 88.49
N GLN A 498 -66.38 -10.56 88.98
CA GLN A 498 -65.61 -11.66 88.38
C GLN A 498 -66.09 -11.97 86.95
N ARG A 499 -67.40 -12.01 86.71
CA ARG A 499 -67.98 -12.16 85.37
C ARG A 499 -67.61 -10.99 84.46
N ARG A 500 -67.67 -9.75 84.97
CA ARG A 500 -67.27 -8.53 84.25
C ARG A 500 -65.79 -8.58 83.88
N VAL A 501 -64.91 -8.99 84.79
CA VAL A 501 -63.47 -9.16 84.55
C VAL A 501 -63.21 -10.23 83.49
N ARG A 502 -63.90 -11.38 83.52
CA ARG A 502 -63.76 -12.42 82.48
C ARG A 502 -64.15 -11.91 81.09
N VAL A 503 -65.29 -11.22 80.99
CA VAL A 503 -65.75 -10.63 79.71
C VAL A 503 -64.79 -9.55 79.22
N LEU A 504 -64.31 -8.67 80.10
CA LEU A 504 -63.33 -7.65 79.74
C LEU A 504 -61.99 -8.27 79.31
N ARG A 505 -61.54 -9.35 79.96
CA ARG A 505 -60.33 -10.09 79.57
C ARG A 505 -60.47 -10.70 78.17
N GLU A 506 -61.60 -11.36 77.88
CA GLU A 506 -61.90 -11.88 76.54
C GLU A 506 -61.98 -10.74 75.49
N GLN A 507 -62.55 -9.59 75.86
CA GLN A 507 -62.64 -8.43 74.98
C GLN A 507 -61.26 -7.82 74.68
N VAL A 508 -60.37 -7.78 75.67
CA VAL A 508 -58.97 -7.38 75.49
C VAL A 508 -58.24 -8.38 74.60
N GLN A 509 -58.34 -9.69 74.87
CA GLN A 509 -57.72 -10.72 74.03
C GLN A 509 -58.18 -10.67 72.56
N ARG A 510 -59.48 -10.41 72.32
CA ARG A 510 -60.00 -10.21 70.95
C ARG A 510 -59.43 -8.95 70.28
N ARG A 511 -59.27 -7.86 71.03
CA ARG A 511 -58.66 -6.62 70.52
C ARG A 511 -57.18 -6.79 70.25
N ASP A 512 -56.44 -7.49 71.11
CA ASP A 512 -55.03 -7.78 70.92
C ASP A 512 -54.80 -8.65 69.67
N LEU A 513 -55.61 -9.71 69.49
CA LEU A 513 -55.58 -10.51 68.27
C LEU A 513 -55.92 -9.67 67.02
N HIS A 514 -56.90 -8.78 67.11
CA HIS A 514 -57.24 -7.88 66.00
C HIS A 514 -56.11 -6.91 65.66
N LEU A 515 -55.47 -6.31 66.67
CA LEU A 515 -54.30 -5.44 66.49
C LEU A 515 -53.15 -6.21 65.85
N GLU A 516 -52.91 -7.45 66.26
CA GLU A 516 -51.87 -8.29 65.69
C GLU A 516 -52.12 -8.64 64.21
N LEU A 517 -53.38 -8.97 63.86
CA LEU A 517 -53.77 -9.18 62.46
C LEU A 517 -53.63 -7.90 61.62
N LEU A 518 -53.94 -6.72 62.18
CA LEU A 518 -53.75 -5.44 61.49
C LEU A 518 -52.26 -5.13 61.28
N ARG A 519 -51.39 -5.35 62.28
CA ARG A 519 -49.94 -5.21 62.13
C ARG A 519 -49.40 -6.13 61.04
N ARG A 520 -49.83 -7.40 61.01
CA ARG A 520 -49.45 -8.35 59.97
C ARG A 520 -49.93 -7.92 58.59
N LYS A 521 -51.16 -7.40 58.48
CA LYS A 521 -51.70 -6.86 57.22
C LYS A 521 -50.91 -5.64 56.74
N LEU A 522 -50.54 -4.73 57.64
CA LEU A 522 -49.69 -3.58 57.33
C LEU A 522 -48.30 -4.02 56.88
N ALA A 523 -47.67 -4.96 57.58
CA ALA A 523 -46.38 -5.52 57.20
C ALA A 523 -46.40 -6.12 55.77
N ILE A 524 -47.43 -6.91 55.44
CA ILE A 524 -47.60 -7.47 54.09
C ILE A 524 -47.78 -6.37 53.03
N ILE A 525 -48.52 -5.30 53.33
CA ILE A 525 -48.71 -4.17 52.41
C ILE A 525 -47.39 -3.41 52.21
N GLU A 526 -46.63 -3.17 53.28
CA GLU A 526 -45.32 -2.52 53.22
C GLU A 526 -44.29 -3.37 52.47
N ASP A 527 -44.24 -4.69 52.72
CA ASP A 527 -43.42 -5.63 51.97
C ASP A 527 -43.79 -5.66 50.49
N GLY A 528 -45.09 -5.68 50.17
CA GLY A 528 -45.59 -5.60 48.80
C GLY A 528 -45.20 -4.29 48.11
N ALA A 529 -45.19 -3.16 48.83
CA ALA A 529 -44.74 -1.86 48.32
C ALA A 529 -43.23 -1.83 48.07
N ARG A 530 -42.42 -2.37 49.00
CA ARG A 530 -40.97 -2.54 48.83
C ARG A 530 -40.63 -3.42 47.62
N GLY A 531 -41.31 -4.57 47.48
CA GLY A 531 -41.13 -5.47 46.35
C GLY A 531 -41.46 -4.82 45.00
N LYS A 532 -42.56 -4.05 44.91
CA LYS A 532 -42.90 -3.29 43.70
C LYS A 532 -41.84 -2.23 43.35
N CYS A 533 -41.29 -1.54 44.35
CA CYS A 533 -40.23 -0.55 44.16
C CYS A 533 -38.95 -1.20 43.62
N MET A 534 -38.55 -2.35 44.17
CA MET A 534 -37.40 -3.13 43.68
C MET A 534 -37.60 -3.57 42.22
N LEU A 535 -38.74 -4.19 41.89
CA LEU A 535 -39.04 -4.65 40.54
C LEU A 535 -39.08 -3.50 39.53
N GLN A 536 -39.59 -2.33 39.94
CA GLN A 536 -39.56 -1.12 39.12
C GLN A 536 -38.11 -0.67 38.84
N GLY A 537 -37.23 -0.70 39.85
CA GLY A 537 -35.80 -0.42 39.69
C GLY A 537 -35.12 -1.38 38.72
N GLU A 538 -35.32 -2.69 38.89
CA GLU A 538 -34.77 -3.72 37.98
C GLU A 538 -35.25 -3.54 36.53
N ARG A 539 -36.53 -3.19 36.34
CA ARG A 539 -37.11 -2.89 35.03
C ARG A 539 -36.44 -1.67 34.41
N ASP A 540 -36.28 -0.58 35.17
CA ASP A 540 -35.69 0.66 34.67
C ASP A 540 -34.19 0.46 34.35
N GLU A 541 -33.47 -0.36 35.13
CA GLU A 541 -32.11 -0.80 34.82
C GLU A 541 -32.04 -1.66 33.54
N ALA A 542 -32.95 -2.62 33.38
CA ALA A 542 -33.02 -3.45 32.18
C ALA A 542 -33.29 -2.60 30.92
N VAL A 543 -34.18 -1.61 31.02
CA VAL A 543 -34.45 -0.63 29.95
C VAL A 543 -33.21 0.21 29.66
N CYS A 544 -32.47 0.64 30.68
CA CYS A 544 -31.21 1.38 30.49
C CYS A 544 -30.15 0.52 29.77
N ARG A 545 -29.99 -0.75 30.15
CA ARG A 545 -29.11 -1.71 29.47
C ARG A 545 -29.53 -1.93 28.01
N ALA A 546 -30.82 -2.11 27.75
CA ALA A 546 -31.35 -2.26 26.40
C ALA A 546 -31.08 -1.02 25.52
N LYS A 547 -31.26 0.20 26.07
CA LYS A 547 -30.93 1.44 25.35
C LYS A 547 -29.45 1.57 25.03
N LYS A 548 -28.56 1.17 25.95
CA LYS A 548 -27.10 1.16 25.69
C LYS A 548 -26.73 0.14 24.61
N ALA A 549 -27.31 -1.06 24.67
CA ALA A 549 -27.11 -2.09 23.67
C ALA A 549 -27.61 -1.64 22.28
N ALA A 550 -28.78 -1.00 22.19
CA ALA A 550 -29.30 -0.44 20.94
C ALA A 550 -28.34 0.60 20.33
N LYS A 551 -27.84 1.56 21.12
CA LYS A 551 -26.83 2.53 20.66
C LYS A 551 -25.55 1.85 20.17
N GLN A 552 -25.15 0.76 20.81
CA GLN A 552 -23.98 -0.01 20.37
C GLN A 552 -24.24 -0.73 19.04
N VAL A 553 -25.44 -1.28 18.83
CA VAL A 553 -25.87 -1.86 17.56
C VAL A 553 -25.89 -0.81 16.45
N ASP A 554 -26.40 0.40 16.72
CA ASP A 554 -26.42 1.50 15.74
C ASP A 554 -24.98 1.89 15.33
N LYS A 555 -24.09 2.03 16.32
CA LYS A 555 -22.67 2.33 16.07
C LYS A 555 -21.98 1.25 15.25
N LEU A 556 -22.19 -0.02 15.58
CA LEU A 556 -21.62 -1.14 14.83
C LEU A 556 -22.21 -1.23 13.41
N SER A 557 -23.50 -0.91 13.24
CA SER A 557 -24.17 -0.89 11.94
C SER A 557 -23.62 0.21 11.04
N ALA A 558 -23.37 1.40 11.60
CA ALA A 558 -22.71 2.49 10.88
C ALA A 558 -21.29 2.10 10.45
N GLN A 559 -20.49 1.53 11.36
CA GLN A 559 -19.14 1.05 11.03
C GLN A 559 -19.15 -0.04 9.95
N LEU A 560 -20.15 -0.94 9.96
CA LEU A 560 -20.32 -1.94 8.91
C LEU A 560 -20.67 -1.31 7.56
N ALA A 561 -21.51 -0.27 7.56
CA ALA A 561 -21.86 0.47 6.35
C ALA A 561 -20.63 1.20 5.77
N ASP A 562 -19.84 1.86 6.61
CA ASP A 562 -18.59 2.53 6.20
C ASP A 562 -17.59 1.52 5.62
N ALA A 563 -17.40 0.38 6.29
CA ALA A 563 -16.52 -0.68 5.80
C ALA A 563 -17.00 -1.24 4.44
N ARG A 564 -18.31 -1.38 4.23
CA ARG A 564 -18.87 -1.79 2.93
C ARG A 564 -18.62 -0.74 1.85
N SER A 565 -18.73 0.54 2.17
CA SER A 565 -18.41 1.64 1.25
C SER A 565 -16.94 1.63 0.86
N GLN A 566 -16.03 1.48 1.83
CA GLN A 566 -14.59 1.37 1.57
C GLN A 566 -14.26 0.15 0.69
N ILE A 567 -14.90 -1.00 0.92
CA ILE A 567 -14.73 -2.18 0.06
C ILE A 567 -15.21 -1.90 -1.37
N ALA A 568 -16.32 -1.18 -1.55
CA ALA A 568 -16.83 -0.82 -2.87
C ALA A 568 -15.87 0.14 -3.60
N GLU A 569 -15.31 1.12 -2.89
CA GLU A 569 -14.31 2.05 -3.42
C GLU A 569 -13.02 1.34 -3.84
N VAL A 570 -12.48 0.47 -2.99
CA VAL A 570 -11.28 -0.33 -3.33
C VAL A 570 -11.54 -1.24 -4.53
N LYS A 571 -12.75 -1.80 -4.66
CA LYS A 571 -13.13 -2.59 -5.86
C LYS A 571 -13.18 -1.72 -7.12
N ALA A 572 -13.68 -0.49 -7.04
CA ALA A 572 -13.68 0.45 -8.16
C ALA A 572 -12.24 0.82 -8.56
N GLN A 573 -11.39 1.16 -7.59
CA GLN A 573 -9.96 1.43 -7.83
C GLN A 573 -9.23 0.23 -8.45
N LEU A 574 -9.55 -1.00 -8.04
CA LEU A 574 -8.99 -2.21 -8.64
C LEU A 574 -9.44 -2.39 -10.09
N ALA A 575 -10.69 -2.07 -10.42
CA ALA A 575 -11.19 -2.10 -11.79
C ALA A 575 -10.47 -1.07 -12.67
N GLU A 576 -10.32 0.17 -12.20
CA GLU A 576 -9.54 1.21 -12.88
C GLU A 576 -8.07 0.80 -13.08
N ALA A 577 -7.44 0.19 -12.07
CA ALA A 577 -6.06 -0.32 -12.18
C ALA A 577 -5.92 -1.41 -13.26
N VAL A 578 -6.95 -2.26 -13.43
CA VAL A 578 -6.99 -3.25 -14.51
C VAL A 578 -7.11 -2.57 -15.88
N GLU A 579 -7.93 -1.52 -16.02
CA GLU A 579 -8.03 -0.75 -17.27
C GLU A 579 -6.72 -0.04 -17.63
N TYR A 580 -6.03 0.56 -16.65
CA TYR A 580 -4.70 1.14 -16.85
C TYR A 580 -3.67 0.09 -17.29
N LYS A 581 -3.76 -1.13 -16.74
CA LYS A 581 -2.89 -2.23 -17.18
C LYS A 581 -3.19 -2.65 -18.62
N ILE A 582 -4.46 -2.77 -19.01
CA ILE A 582 -4.87 -3.13 -20.38
C ILE A 582 -4.35 -2.07 -21.37
N THR A 583 -4.64 -0.79 -21.12
CA THR A 583 -4.20 0.31 -21.98
C THR A 583 -2.67 0.43 -22.06
N SER A 584 -1.95 0.17 -20.96
CA SER A 584 -0.49 0.12 -20.98
C SER A 584 0.05 -1.03 -21.82
N LEU A 585 -0.59 -2.21 -21.79
CA LEU A 585 -0.21 -3.36 -22.61
C LEU A 585 -0.51 -3.11 -24.10
N GLU A 586 -1.61 -2.45 -24.42
CA GLU A 586 -1.92 -2.06 -25.81
C GLU A 586 -0.90 -1.05 -26.35
N ARG A 587 -0.50 -0.06 -25.55
CA ARG A 587 0.58 0.87 -25.90
C ARG A 587 1.91 0.16 -26.09
N ALA A 588 2.26 -0.80 -25.23
CA ALA A 588 3.48 -1.59 -25.37
C ALA A 588 3.47 -2.39 -26.68
N ARG A 589 2.37 -3.08 -27.00
CA ARG A 589 2.21 -3.76 -28.30
C ARG A 589 2.36 -2.80 -29.47
N LYS A 590 1.82 -1.58 -29.36
CA LYS A 590 1.96 -0.59 -30.43
C LYS A 590 3.39 -0.11 -30.61
N ILE A 591 4.14 0.04 -29.53
CA ILE A 591 5.57 0.35 -29.57
C ILE A 591 6.34 -0.79 -30.23
N ASP A 592 6.04 -2.04 -29.89
CA ASP A 592 6.69 -3.19 -30.51
C ASP A 592 6.42 -3.24 -32.02
N GLU A 593 5.17 -3.05 -32.46
CA GLU A 593 4.81 -2.93 -33.88
C GLU A 593 5.60 -1.81 -34.58
N LEU A 594 5.63 -0.61 -34.01
CA LEU A 594 6.37 0.52 -34.60
C LEU A 594 7.88 0.27 -34.62
N THR A 595 8.42 -0.40 -33.60
CA THR A 595 9.83 -0.77 -33.54
C THR A 595 10.17 -1.75 -34.66
N THR A 596 9.34 -2.76 -34.88
CA THR A 596 9.52 -3.69 -36.01
C THR A 596 9.48 -2.98 -37.36
N GLN A 597 8.55 -2.03 -37.55
CA GLN A 597 8.48 -1.24 -38.79
C GLN A 597 9.72 -0.35 -38.99
N ILE A 598 10.29 0.20 -37.92
CA ILE A 598 11.53 0.97 -38.01
C ILE A 598 12.69 0.07 -38.43
N CYS A 599 12.83 -1.12 -37.84
CA CYS A 599 13.86 -2.09 -38.24
C CYS A 599 13.74 -2.47 -39.73
N ASP A 600 12.54 -2.78 -40.20
CA ASP A 600 12.30 -3.12 -41.62
C ASP A 600 12.68 -1.95 -42.55
N LEU A 601 12.38 -0.71 -42.17
CA LEU A 601 12.75 0.49 -42.92
C LEU A 601 14.25 0.77 -42.89
N GLU A 602 14.93 0.48 -41.79
CA GLU A 602 16.39 0.59 -41.67
C GLU A 602 17.10 -0.44 -42.55
N ASP A 603 16.62 -1.68 -42.58
CA ASP A 603 17.11 -2.74 -43.45
C ASP A 603 16.92 -2.37 -44.94
N GLU A 604 15.75 -1.84 -45.30
CA GLU A 604 15.50 -1.39 -46.67
C GLU A 604 16.39 -0.19 -47.05
N LYS A 605 16.58 0.76 -46.14
CA LYS A 605 17.51 1.90 -46.33
C LYS A 605 18.94 1.42 -46.57
N THR A 606 19.44 0.49 -45.76
CA THR A 606 20.81 -0.04 -45.93
C THR A 606 20.94 -0.78 -47.27
N ARG A 607 19.93 -1.55 -47.67
CA ARG A 607 19.86 -2.21 -48.98
C ARG A 607 19.92 -1.18 -50.12
N LEU A 608 19.11 -0.14 -50.10
CA LEU A 608 19.09 0.90 -51.14
C LEU A 608 20.40 1.71 -51.19
N LEU A 609 21.00 2.02 -50.03
CA LEU A 609 22.31 2.68 -49.97
C LEU A 609 23.41 1.82 -50.59
N SER A 610 23.40 0.49 -50.35
CA SER A 610 24.36 -0.42 -50.97
C SER A 610 24.22 -0.46 -52.49
N GLN A 611 22.99 -0.45 -53.01
CA GLN A 611 22.70 -0.39 -54.44
C GLN A 611 23.17 0.93 -55.06
N LEU A 612 22.92 2.05 -54.38
CA LEU A 612 23.38 3.37 -54.82
C LEU A 612 24.91 3.42 -54.90
N ASN A 613 25.61 2.90 -53.89
CA ASN A 613 27.07 2.85 -53.88
C ASN A 613 27.60 1.96 -55.00
N ALA A 614 26.99 0.81 -55.26
CA ALA A 614 27.35 -0.05 -56.38
C ALA A 614 27.16 0.67 -57.74
N MET A 615 26.08 1.44 -57.90
CA MET A 615 25.86 2.24 -59.11
C MET A 615 26.87 3.38 -59.25
N LYS A 616 27.24 4.05 -58.15
CA LYS A 616 28.30 5.08 -58.14
C LYS A 616 29.65 4.51 -58.57
N GLU A 617 30.04 3.34 -58.06
CA GLU A 617 31.29 2.68 -58.45
C GLU A 617 31.28 2.24 -59.92
N ARG A 618 30.15 1.74 -60.43
CA ARG A 618 29.99 1.45 -61.86
C ARG A 618 30.12 2.71 -62.73
N LEU A 619 29.52 3.82 -62.32
CA LEU A 619 29.65 5.10 -63.01
C LEU A 619 31.08 5.62 -62.99
N LYS A 620 31.75 5.54 -61.84
CA LYS A 620 33.14 5.98 -61.67
C LYS A 620 34.09 5.17 -62.55
N SER A 621 34.01 3.85 -62.49
CA SER A 621 34.82 2.95 -63.35
C SER A 621 34.54 3.16 -64.84
N SER A 622 33.28 3.41 -65.24
CA SER A 622 32.95 3.76 -66.63
C SER A 622 33.55 5.11 -67.05
N CYS A 623 33.52 6.12 -66.17
CA CYS A 623 34.13 7.42 -66.42
C CYS A 623 35.66 7.32 -66.55
N GLU A 624 36.33 6.61 -65.63
CA GLU A 624 37.78 6.37 -65.68
C GLU A 624 38.18 5.60 -66.95
N SER A 625 37.40 4.60 -67.36
CA SER A 625 37.64 3.86 -68.61
C SER A 625 37.52 4.77 -69.84
N ASN A 626 36.47 5.60 -69.91
CA ASN A 626 36.28 6.56 -70.98
C ASN A 626 37.38 7.63 -71.00
N GLN A 627 37.81 8.12 -69.84
CA GLN A 627 38.91 9.08 -69.74
C GLN A 627 40.23 8.47 -70.20
N ASN A 628 40.54 7.24 -69.78
CA ASN A 628 41.73 6.52 -70.24
C ASN A 628 41.73 6.30 -71.76
N ARG A 629 40.55 6.01 -72.34
CA ARG A 629 40.39 5.92 -73.79
C ARG A 629 40.65 7.27 -74.46
N ARG A 630 40.08 8.37 -73.96
CA ARG A 630 40.32 9.73 -74.48
C ARG A 630 41.81 10.10 -74.42
N CYS A 631 42.48 9.86 -73.30
CA CYS A 631 43.92 10.13 -73.16
C CYS A 631 44.75 9.32 -74.17
N ARG A 632 44.39 8.06 -74.43
CA ARG A 632 45.05 7.22 -75.45
C ARG A 632 44.82 7.76 -76.85
N ASP A 633 43.57 8.10 -77.18
CA ASP A 633 43.20 8.64 -78.48
C ASP A 633 43.90 10.00 -78.73
N GLU A 634 43.98 10.85 -77.70
CA GLU A 634 44.69 12.13 -77.75
C GLU A 634 46.21 11.95 -77.93
N ALA A 635 46.83 11.02 -77.19
CA ALA A 635 48.24 10.68 -77.37
C ALA A 635 48.54 10.17 -78.79
N LEU A 636 47.65 9.34 -79.35
CA LEU A 636 47.75 8.86 -80.73
C LEU A 636 47.63 10.02 -81.73
N ILE A 637 46.64 10.91 -81.56
CA ILE A 637 46.45 12.09 -82.40
C ILE A 637 47.69 12.99 -82.37
N ASN A 638 48.27 13.22 -81.19
CA ASN A 638 49.48 14.04 -81.06
C ASN A 638 50.69 13.40 -81.76
N SER A 639 50.89 12.08 -81.60
CA SER A 639 51.94 11.36 -82.34
C SER A 639 51.75 11.47 -83.86
N LEU A 640 50.51 11.35 -84.35
CA LEU A 640 50.21 11.51 -85.78
C LEU A 640 50.45 12.95 -86.26
N ARG A 641 50.14 13.95 -85.43
CA ARG A 641 50.46 15.37 -85.73
C ARG A 641 51.96 15.62 -85.80
N ASP A 642 52.74 15.02 -84.90
CA ASP A 642 54.20 15.11 -84.90
C ASP A 642 54.78 14.41 -86.14
N ASP A 643 54.24 13.26 -86.52
CA ASP A 643 54.62 12.56 -87.75
C ASP A 643 54.32 13.38 -89.01
N VAL A 644 53.13 13.98 -89.09
CA VAL A 644 52.76 14.89 -90.19
C VAL A 644 53.68 16.12 -90.24
N SER A 645 53.99 16.70 -89.09
CA SER A 645 54.89 17.86 -89.00
C SER A 645 56.31 17.50 -89.44
N ARG A 646 56.80 16.33 -89.02
CA ARG A 646 58.10 15.79 -89.42
C ARG A 646 58.15 15.49 -90.91
N LEU A 647 57.13 14.85 -91.47
CA LEU A 647 57.02 14.58 -92.91
C LEU A 647 56.95 15.88 -93.72
N SER A 648 56.23 16.88 -93.22
CA SER A 648 56.15 18.20 -93.86
C SER A 648 57.51 18.91 -93.87
N ALA A 649 58.26 18.85 -92.77
CA ALA A 649 59.61 19.38 -92.70
C ALA A 649 60.56 18.65 -93.67
N GLN A 650 60.51 17.31 -93.72
CA GLN A 650 61.30 16.51 -94.66
C GLN A 650 60.95 16.82 -96.12
N LEU A 651 59.66 17.03 -96.42
CA LEU A 651 59.20 17.42 -97.74
C LEU A 651 59.70 18.82 -98.12
N SER A 652 59.66 19.78 -97.18
CA SER A 652 60.22 21.12 -97.37
C SER A 652 61.73 21.09 -97.65
N ASP A 653 62.49 20.32 -96.87
CA ASP A 653 63.94 20.14 -97.07
C ASP A 653 64.24 19.52 -98.43
N ALA A 654 63.49 18.49 -98.85
CA ALA A 654 63.62 17.86 -100.16
C ALA A 654 63.32 18.86 -101.28
N ASN A 655 62.26 19.65 -101.16
CA ASN A 655 61.92 20.72 -102.10
C ASN A 655 63.01 21.79 -102.19
N GLN A 656 63.59 22.21 -101.06
CA GLN A 656 64.69 23.17 -101.05
C GLN A 656 65.93 22.60 -101.76
N ARG A 657 66.28 21.33 -101.52
CA ARG A 657 67.37 20.64 -102.24
C ARG A 657 67.10 20.55 -103.74
N LEU A 658 65.86 20.22 -104.14
CA LEU A 658 65.46 20.21 -105.55
C LEU A 658 65.60 21.59 -106.18
N SER A 659 65.16 22.65 -105.50
CA SER A 659 65.32 24.04 -105.97
C SER A 659 66.80 24.43 -106.13
N HIS A 660 67.66 24.06 -105.17
CA HIS A 660 69.11 24.26 -105.29
C HIS A 660 69.72 23.48 -106.46
N LEU A 661 69.28 22.25 -106.71
CA LEU A 661 69.72 21.47 -107.86
C LEU A 661 69.24 22.08 -109.18
N GLN A 662 68.01 22.57 -109.24
CA GLN A 662 67.47 23.28 -110.41
C GLN A 662 68.21 24.59 -110.67
N SER A 663 68.55 25.36 -109.63
CA SER A 663 69.33 26.58 -109.77
C SER A 663 70.77 26.28 -110.20
N PHE A 664 71.40 25.26 -109.64
CA PHE A 664 72.71 24.75 -110.08
C PHE A 664 72.68 24.31 -111.55
N ARG A 665 71.72 23.47 -111.95
CA ARG A 665 71.47 23.06 -113.34
C ARG A 665 71.38 24.27 -114.26
N THR A 666 70.58 25.26 -113.88
CA THR A 666 70.38 26.49 -114.68
C THR A 666 71.65 27.34 -114.76
N SER A 667 72.46 27.36 -113.69
CA SER A 667 73.77 28.03 -113.66
C SER A 667 74.76 27.34 -114.61
N VAL A 668 74.92 26.02 -114.50
CA VAL A 668 75.78 25.21 -115.39
C VAL A 668 75.36 25.37 -116.85
N ALA A 669 74.06 25.27 -117.15
CA ALA A 669 73.51 25.49 -118.49
C ALA A 669 73.85 26.88 -119.03
N ARG A 670 73.76 27.93 -118.21
CA ARG A 670 74.15 29.29 -118.59
C ARG A 670 75.66 29.41 -118.82
N THR A 671 76.50 28.93 -117.90
CA THR A 671 77.95 29.01 -118.01
C THR A 671 78.48 28.29 -119.25
N LEU A 672 77.94 27.10 -119.55
CA LEU A 672 78.30 26.34 -120.74
C LEU A 672 77.63 26.85 -122.03
N HIS A 673 76.74 27.85 -121.95
CA HIS A 673 75.94 28.36 -123.08
C HIS A 673 75.04 27.27 -123.72
N LEU A 674 74.62 26.31 -122.90
CA LEU A 674 73.80 25.16 -123.29
C LEU A 674 72.41 25.30 -122.67
N ARG A 675 71.63 26.25 -123.17
CA ARG A 675 70.22 26.37 -122.79
C ARG A 675 69.45 25.22 -123.44
N ASP A 676 68.62 24.54 -122.65
CA ASP A 676 67.63 23.54 -123.09
C ASP A 676 68.12 22.12 -123.43
N LEU A 677 69.25 21.67 -122.87
CA LEU A 677 69.66 20.26 -122.94
C LEU A 677 69.03 19.38 -121.82
N PRO A 678 68.86 18.07 -122.07
CA PRO A 678 68.62 17.08 -121.01
C PRO A 678 69.71 17.13 -119.94
N GLU A 679 69.35 16.83 -118.69
CA GLU A 679 70.28 16.87 -117.56
C GLU A 679 71.48 15.94 -117.73
N THR A 680 71.25 14.77 -118.32
CA THR A 680 72.28 13.78 -118.64
C THR A 680 73.36 14.35 -119.54
N ASP A 681 72.97 15.15 -120.53
CA ASP A 681 73.87 15.69 -121.54
C ASP A 681 74.64 16.90 -120.99
N LEU A 682 73.96 17.72 -120.18
CA LEU A 682 74.57 18.84 -119.48
C LEU A 682 75.65 18.33 -118.50
N LEU A 683 75.36 17.27 -117.75
CA LEU A 683 76.30 16.61 -116.85
C LEU A 683 77.48 16.00 -117.61
N HIS A 684 77.23 15.26 -118.69
CA HIS A 684 78.32 14.70 -119.51
C HIS A 684 79.26 15.77 -120.04
N ARG A 685 78.71 16.91 -120.50
CA ARG A 685 79.51 18.03 -121.02
C ARG A 685 80.27 18.77 -119.90
N LEU A 686 79.64 19.00 -118.74
CA LEU A 686 80.33 19.55 -117.58
C LEU A 686 81.44 18.62 -117.11
N GLN A 687 81.19 17.31 -117.08
CA GLN A 687 82.17 16.30 -116.69
C GLN A 687 83.34 16.26 -117.67
N ALA A 688 83.08 16.32 -118.98
CA ALA A 688 84.12 16.45 -119.99
C ALA A 688 84.94 17.74 -119.82
N LEU A 689 84.30 18.88 -119.49
CA LEU A 689 84.98 20.13 -119.22
C LEU A 689 85.83 20.06 -117.94
N CYS A 690 85.31 19.47 -116.87
CA CYS A 690 86.05 19.26 -115.62
C CYS A 690 87.23 18.30 -115.84
N SER A 691 87.05 17.20 -116.58
CA SER A 691 88.13 16.29 -116.96
C SER A 691 89.18 17.00 -117.79
N ALA A 692 88.79 17.80 -118.78
CA ALA A 692 89.71 18.60 -119.58
C ALA A 692 90.43 19.67 -118.74
N HIS A 693 89.76 20.33 -117.81
CA HIS A 693 90.37 21.29 -116.89
C HIS A 693 91.31 20.61 -115.90
N GLN A 694 90.99 19.39 -115.45
CA GLN A 694 91.86 18.59 -114.60
C GLN A 694 93.11 18.15 -115.36
N GLU A 695 92.98 17.69 -116.60
CA GLU A 695 94.10 17.39 -117.50
C GLU A 695 94.95 18.64 -117.79
N PHE A 696 94.31 19.78 -118.08
CA PHE A 696 94.98 21.06 -118.27
C PHE A 696 95.70 21.53 -117.01
N THR A 697 95.10 21.39 -115.84
CA THR A 697 95.72 21.73 -114.55
C THR A 697 96.90 20.82 -114.24
N LEU A 698 96.80 19.52 -114.54
CA LEU A 698 97.91 18.56 -114.43
C LEU A 698 99.02 18.86 -115.44
N LEU A 699 98.69 19.37 -116.63
CA LEU A 699 99.64 19.86 -117.63
C LEU A 699 100.30 21.18 -117.19
N SER A 700 99.55 22.16 -116.66
CA SER A 700 100.09 23.41 -116.09
C SER A 700 101.04 23.14 -114.93
N LYS A 701 100.74 22.18 -114.05
CA LYS A 701 101.68 21.74 -113.00
C LYS A 701 102.95 21.08 -113.55
N ARG A 702 102.93 20.51 -114.77
CA ARG A 702 104.14 19.98 -115.44
C ARG A 702 104.96 21.08 -116.13
N PHE A 703 104.36 22.20 -116.52
CA PHE A 703 105.06 23.37 -117.08
C PHE A 703 105.56 24.36 -116.01
N GLU A 704 104.96 24.40 -114.82
CA GLU A 704 105.52 25.12 -113.65
C GLU A 704 106.82 24.48 -113.12
N THR A 705 107.06 23.19 -113.38
CA THR A 705 108.29 22.48 -112.96
C THR A 705 109.45 22.56 -113.95
N ALA A 706 109.32 23.30 -115.06
CA ALA A 706 110.37 23.43 -116.07
C ALA A 706 110.43 24.86 -116.68
N SER A 707 110.75 25.86 -115.87
CA SER A 707 111.31 27.13 -116.36
C SER A 707 112.13 27.84 -115.27
N PRO A 708 113.37 28.30 -115.55
CA PRO A 708 114.30 28.83 -114.55
C PRO A 708 114.38 30.37 -114.63
N VAL A 709 113.61 31.09 -113.80
CA VAL A 709 113.85 32.51 -113.52
C VAL A 709 113.45 32.78 -112.08
N GLY A 710 114.32 33.54 -111.41
CA GLY A 710 114.24 33.85 -110.01
C GLY A 710 113.14 34.82 -109.62
N ASP A 711 113.14 35.00 -108.30
CA ASP A 711 112.78 36.20 -107.57
C ASP A 711 111.33 36.45 -107.14
N HIS A 712 111.30 36.81 -105.85
CA HIS A 712 110.33 37.65 -105.16
C HIS A 712 109.03 37.01 -104.63
N PRO A 713 108.95 36.78 -103.31
CA PRO A 713 107.72 37.02 -102.59
C PRO A 713 107.62 38.51 -102.26
N CYS A 714 106.93 39.25 -103.14
CA CYS A 714 106.31 40.51 -102.76
C CYS A 714 105.08 40.23 -101.86
N PRO A 715 104.81 41.07 -100.85
CA PRO A 715 103.74 40.85 -99.89
C PRO A 715 102.38 41.26 -100.48
N ARG A 716 101.41 40.35 -100.40
CA ARG A 716 99.96 40.60 -100.48
C ARG A 716 99.39 40.04 -99.17
N PHE A 717 98.83 40.79 -98.22
CA PHE A 717 97.82 41.84 -98.29
C PHE A 717 96.64 41.46 -99.20
N ASP A 718 95.92 40.41 -98.77
CA ASP A 718 94.50 40.47 -98.39
C ASP A 718 94.10 39.04 -98.00
N ASP A 719 94.06 38.80 -96.69
CA ASP A 719 93.49 37.59 -96.11
C ASP A 719 92.07 37.96 -95.64
N PRO A 720 91.02 37.76 -96.46
CA PRO A 720 89.67 37.87 -95.96
C PRO A 720 89.43 36.67 -95.03
N VAL A 721 89.37 36.97 -93.74
CA VAL A 721 88.73 36.19 -92.67
C VAL A 721 87.58 35.34 -93.24
N PRO A 722 87.50 34.02 -92.98
CA PRO A 722 86.34 33.25 -93.41
C PRO A 722 85.10 33.72 -92.63
N PRO A 723 84.01 34.17 -93.30
CA PRO A 723 82.74 34.27 -92.62
C PRO A 723 82.05 32.90 -92.67
N SER A 724 81.65 32.43 -91.49
CA SER A 724 80.37 31.75 -91.27
C SER A 724 80.04 30.49 -92.11
N SER A 725 80.22 29.32 -91.48
CA SER A 725 79.25 28.24 -91.60
C SER A 725 79.22 27.40 -90.32
N HIS A 726 78.25 27.67 -89.44
CA HIS A 726 77.17 26.72 -89.11
C HIS A 726 76.36 27.23 -87.91
N CYS A 727 75.23 27.88 -88.20
CA CYS A 727 74.08 27.80 -87.32
C CYS A 727 73.56 26.35 -87.34
N ARG A 728 73.60 25.69 -86.19
CA ARG A 728 72.71 24.57 -85.86
C ARG A 728 71.76 25.03 -84.73
N PRO A 729 70.54 24.48 -84.68
CA PRO A 729 69.43 24.97 -83.86
C PRO A 729 69.61 24.63 -82.37
N PRO A 730 68.85 25.27 -81.47
CA PRO A 730 69.02 25.08 -80.03
C PRO A 730 68.59 23.65 -79.64
N ARG A 731 69.44 22.96 -78.87
CA ARG A 731 69.08 21.77 -78.12
C ARG A 731 69.41 22.00 -76.65
N ASP A 732 68.33 22.07 -75.88
CA ASP A 732 68.11 21.49 -74.56
C ASP A 732 69.34 21.14 -73.72
N LEU A 733 69.52 21.92 -72.66
CA LEU A 733 70.21 21.49 -71.46
C LEU A 733 69.28 20.53 -70.70
N SER A 734 69.58 19.24 -70.77
CA SER A 734 69.04 18.24 -69.84
C SER A 734 69.40 18.59 -68.40
N PRO A 735 68.46 18.51 -67.44
CA PRO A 735 68.76 18.29 -66.05
C PRO A 735 68.48 16.84 -65.63
N ASN A 736 69.45 16.31 -64.88
CA ASN A 736 69.32 15.36 -63.77
C ASN A 736 68.70 13.97 -64.02
N ALA A 737 69.59 13.01 -64.25
CA ALA A 737 69.48 11.69 -63.65
C ALA A 737 70.43 11.62 -62.44
N THR A 738 69.88 11.58 -61.22
CA THR A 738 70.60 11.19 -60.01
C THR A 738 69.97 9.91 -59.47
N HIS A 739 70.61 8.78 -59.80
CA HIS A 739 70.42 7.53 -59.10
C HIS A 739 71.62 7.29 -58.17
N HIS A 740 71.29 6.77 -56.98
CA HIS A 740 72.14 6.07 -56.02
C HIS A 740 73.20 6.87 -55.26
N HIS A 741 72.88 7.13 -53.99
CA HIS A 741 73.87 6.97 -52.93
C HIS A 741 73.38 5.93 -51.90
N GLN A 742 74.24 4.94 -51.74
CA GLN A 742 74.25 3.86 -50.77
C GLN A 742 75.01 4.36 -49.53
N SER A 743 74.47 4.16 -48.32
CA SER A 743 75.30 4.04 -47.11
C SER A 743 74.52 3.34 -45.98
N HIS A 744 74.88 2.08 -45.75
CA HIS A 744 74.70 1.38 -44.49
C HIS A 744 75.74 1.90 -43.49
N ALA A 745 75.35 2.09 -42.23
CA ALA A 745 76.26 1.94 -41.09
C ALA A 745 75.48 1.57 -39.82
N HIS A 746 75.84 0.42 -39.27
CA HIS A 746 75.51 -0.05 -37.92
C HIS A 746 76.23 0.78 -36.86
N SER A 747 75.60 0.98 -35.70
CA SER A 747 76.32 0.96 -34.43
C SER A 747 75.41 0.49 -33.28
N HIS A 748 75.87 -0.56 -32.61
CA HIS A 748 75.46 -0.97 -31.27
C HIS A 748 76.12 -0.06 -30.23
N SER A 749 75.47 0.18 -29.08
CA SER A 749 76.14 0.09 -27.78
C SER A 749 75.17 -0.09 -26.61
N HIS A 750 75.52 -1.05 -25.76
CA HIS A 750 75.04 -1.25 -24.40
C HIS A 750 75.68 -0.23 -23.45
N SER A 751 75.01 0.10 -22.33
CA SER A 751 75.61 0.01 -20.98
C SER A 751 74.57 0.21 -19.87
N HIS A 752 74.59 -0.72 -18.90
CA HIS A 752 74.15 -0.57 -17.50
C HIS A 752 74.74 0.72 -16.86
N GLY A 753 74.26 1.32 -15.77
CA GLY A 753 73.33 0.97 -14.68
C GLY A 753 73.86 1.66 -13.41
N HIS A 754 72.99 2.14 -12.50
CA HIS A 754 73.16 2.03 -11.04
C HIS A 754 72.11 2.82 -10.24
N VAL A 755 71.80 2.23 -9.08
CA VAL A 755 70.83 2.57 -8.03
C VAL A 755 71.51 3.33 -6.88
N HIS A 756 70.70 4.15 -6.18
CA HIS A 756 70.74 4.66 -4.78
C HIS A 756 70.35 6.16 -4.82
N GLY A 757 69.38 6.73 -4.10
CA GLY A 757 68.78 6.42 -2.81
C GLY A 757 69.14 7.54 -1.83
N ARG A 758 68.22 8.49 -1.52
CA ARG A 758 68.10 9.14 -0.20
C ARG A 758 66.97 10.18 -0.09
N GLN A 759 66.47 10.22 1.14
CA GLN A 759 65.44 11.07 1.76
C GLN A 759 65.79 12.57 1.80
N GLN A 760 64.76 13.41 1.75
CA GLN A 760 64.55 14.61 2.62
C GLN A 760 63.12 15.11 2.36
N GLN A 761 62.16 14.84 3.24
CA GLN A 761 61.70 15.77 4.29
C GLN A 761 61.67 17.24 3.85
N HIS A 762 60.49 17.75 3.48
CA HIS A 762 60.03 19.00 4.06
C HIS A 762 58.51 19.01 4.26
N GLN A 763 58.17 19.14 5.54
CA GLN A 763 56.87 19.53 6.07
C GLN A 763 56.56 20.95 5.60
N GLN A 764 55.33 21.22 5.16
CA GLN A 764 54.67 22.46 5.53
C GLN A 764 53.20 22.21 5.86
N HIS A 765 52.94 22.38 7.16
CA HIS A 765 51.66 22.67 7.77
C HIS A 765 50.98 23.87 7.08
N ARG A 766 49.68 23.75 6.78
CA ARG A 766 48.60 24.65 7.30
C ARG A 766 47.24 24.16 6.80
N GLN A 767 46.48 23.54 7.70
CA GLN A 767 45.32 24.16 8.35
C GLN A 767 44.09 24.35 7.44
N ARG A 768 43.35 23.25 7.33
CA ARG A 768 41.92 23.13 7.63
C ARG A 768 41.20 24.45 7.99
N SER A 769 40.33 24.90 7.10
CA SER A 769 39.13 25.66 7.45
C SER A 769 37.96 25.20 6.59
N LYS A 770 37.00 24.56 7.26
CA LYS A 770 35.65 24.33 6.77
C LYS A 770 34.92 25.67 6.76
N SER A 771 34.25 26.04 5.67
CA SER A 771 32.82 26.39 5.70
C SER A 771 32.33 26.84 4.33
N ARG A 772 31.04 26.55 4.10
CA ARG A 772 30.09 27.26 3.23
C ARG A 772 30.12 26.95 1.74
N ASP A 773 29.33 25.94 1.43
CA ASP A 773 28.44 25.92 0.27
C ASP A 773 27.79 27.30 0.02
N LYS A 774 28.08 27.85 -1.15
CA LYS A 774 27.26 28.83 -1.83
C LYS A 774 27.08 28.36 -3.27
N ARG A 775 25.85 27.94 -3.54
CA ARG A 775 25.06 28.10 -4.78
C ARG A 775 25.83 28.73 -5.93
N LEU A 776 25.98 28.01 -7.05
CA LEU A 776 25.94 28.58 -8.39
C LEU A 776 25.44 27.53 -9.40
N HIS A 777 24.35 27.91 -10.07
CA HIS A 777 23.88 27.54 -11.40
C HIS A 777 23.49 26.09 -11.74
N ASP A 778 22.16 25.87 -11.72
CA ASP A 778 21.45 25.07 -12.73
C ASP A 778 21.46 25.84 -14.06
N GLU A 779 22.11 25.28 -15.08
CA GLU A 779 21.69 25.39 -16.48
C GLU A 779 21.68 23.98 -17.06
N CYS A 780 20.51 23.33 -17.05
CA CYS A 780 20.19 22.26 -18.00
C CYS A 780 19.70 22.95 -19.28
N PHE A 781 20.38 22.75 -20.42
CA PHE A 781 20.18 21.64 -21.36
C PHE A 781 18.72 21.53 -21.85
N ASP A 782 18.36 22.37 -22.81
CA ASP A 782 17.30 22.10 -23.79
C ASP A 782 17.93 21.31 -24.94
N SER A 783 17.52 20.05 -25.12
CA SER A 783 17.90 19.21 -26.26
C SER A 783 16.75 19.17 -27.26
N ASP A 784 16.73 20.14 -28.17
CA ASP A 784 15.96 20.05 -29.42
C ASP A 784 16.89 19.57 -30.55
N VAL A 785 16.94 18.26 -30.77
CA VAL A 785 17.52 17.68 -31.98
C VAL A 785 16.62 16.56 -32.50
N HIS A 786 15.67 16.92 -33.36
CA HIS A 786 15.34 16.13 -34.56
C HIS A 786 14.29 16.84 -35.40
N ARG A 787 14.73 17.59 -36.44
CA ARG A 787 14.12 17.56 -37.79
C ARG A 787 14.92 18.44 -38.75
N LEU A 788 15.59 17.85 -39.73
CA LEU A 788 15.75 18.37 -41.09
C LEU A 788 16.69 17.47 -41.90
N HIS A 789 16.12 16.61 -42.76
CA HIS A 789 16.72 16.30 -44.06
C HIS A 789 15.63 15.85 -45.04
N HIS A 790 15.29 16.77 -45.94
CA HIS A 790 15.03 16.62 -47.37
C HIS A 790 13.78 17.34 -47.88
N GLY A 791 14.02 18.37 -48.68
CA GLY A 791 13.12 18.88 -49.69
C GLY A 791 13.54 18.43 -51.09
N CYS A 792 12.58 17.91 -51.84
CA CYS A 792 12.41 17.85 -53.32
C CYS A 792 11.12 17.03 -53.50
N LYS A 793 10.10 17.40 -54.27
CA LYS A 793 9.87 18.49 -55.22
C LYS A 793 8.37 18.49 -55.57
N ASP A 794 7.93 19.59 -56.17
CA ASP A 794 6.79 19.76 -57.07
C ASP A 794 5.36 19.91 -56.51
N GLN A 795 4.87 21.14 -56.72
CA GLN A 795 3.47 21.56 -56.75
C GLN A 795 2.82 21.11 -58.06
N LEU A 796 1.53 20.76 -58.02
CA LEU A 796 0.48 21.27 -58.93
C LEU A 796 -0.89 20.78 -58.42
N LEU A 797 -1.73 21.74 -58.00
CA LEU A 797 -3.21 21.85 -58.07
C LEU A 797 -4.06 20.61 -57.70
N GLY A 798 -5.04 20.63 -56.80
CA GLY A 798 -5.98 21.69 -56.47
C GLY A 798 -7.43 21.21 -56.72
N ASN A 799 -8.16 20.97 -55.63
CA ASN A 799 -9.62 20.88 -55.47
C ASN A 799 -10.44 19.88 -56.31
N ASN A 800 -11.08 18.90 -55.64
CA ASN A 800 -12.53 18.97 -55.49
C ASN A 800 -13.08 18.10 -54.35
N SER A 801 -14.13 18.64 -53.76
CA SER A 801 -14.91 18.19 -52.61
C SER A 801 -15.78 16.96 -52.87
N GLY A 802 -15.91 16.13 -51.83
CA GLY A 802 -17.16 15.51 -51.35
C GLY A 802 -18.08 14.83 -52.38
N GLY A 803 -18.07 13.50 -52.37
CA GLY A 803 -19.09 12.68 -53.02
C GLY A 803 -18.95 11.22 -52.65
N SER A 804 -19.80 10.77 -51.73
CA SER A 804 -20.13 9.35 -51.48
C SER A 804 -20.45 8.64 -52.79
N CYS A 805 -19.85 7.47 -53.04
CA CYS A 805 -20.37 6.36 -53.84
C CYS A 805 -19.52 5.10 -53.53
N ASP A 806 -20.11 4.12 -52.86
CA ASP A 806 -19.81 2.71 -53.13
C ASP A 806 -19.98 2.47 -54.63
N GLU A 807 -19.06 1.77 -55.29
CA GLU A 807 -19.37 0.74 -56.29
C GLU A 807 -18.10 -0.06 -56.63
N ASP A 808 -18.24 -1.36 -56.47
CA ASP A 808 -17.44 -2.42 -57.06
C ASP A 808 -17.21 -2.19 -58.55
N TYR A 809 -15.98 -2.35 -59.05
CA TYR A 809 -15.78 -2.91 -60.39
C TYR A 809 -14.47 -3.70 -60.47
N ASP A 810 -14.67 -5.00 -60.44
CA ASP A 810 -13.80 -6.05 -60.95
C ASP A 810 -13.72 -5.92 -62.49
N PHE A 811 -12.53 -5.76 -63.08
CA PHE A 811 -12.30 -6.22 -64.45
C PHE A 811 -10.84 -6.58 -64.73
N LYS A 812 -10.66 -7.90 -64.75
CA LYS A 812 -9.63 -8.68 -65.43
C LYS A 812 -9.09 -8.10 -66.76
N SER A 813 -7.78 -8.27 -66.90
CA SER A 813 -7.07 -8.81 -68.08
C SER A 813 -6.98 -7.94 -69.34
N LYS A 814 -5.74 -7.56 -69.69
CA LYS A 814 -5.06 -8.11 -70.88
C LYS A 814 -3.60 -7.65 -70.98
N TYR A 815 -2.78 -8.61 -71.36
CA TYR A 815 -1.41 -8.52 -71.84
C TYR A 815 -1.10 -7.27 -72.67
N CYS A 816 -0.04 -6.55 -72.28
CA CYS A 816 1.18 -6.36 -73.08
C CYS A 816 2.34 -5.96 -72.16
#